data_AF-A0A4W6F470-F1
#
_entry.id   AF-A0A4W6F470-F1
#
_cell.length_a   1.000
_cell.length_b   1.000
_cell.length_c   1.000
_cell.angle_alpha   90.00
_cell.angle_beta   90.00
_cell.angle_gamma   90.00
#
_symmetry.space_group_name_H-M   'P 1'
#
loop_
_entity.id
_entity.type
_entity.pdbx_description
1 polymer ?
#
loop_
_entity_poly.entity_id
_entity_poly.type
_entity_poly.pdbx_seq_one_letter_code
_entity_poly.pdbx_strand_id
1 'polypeptide(L)'
;LSIGLGDLLFFFDLYGRKSGTIYCPISARKTTTAAEAIEHVIERLQLDRTKCYVLAEVKEFGGEEWILNPSDCPVQRMMLWPRVALEHRPLSGGEDYRFLLRQKNLDGSIHYGGSLQMWLQVTEERRRMVERGLLPQPESQGDHADLCRLPELNERSLLDNLRSRFRQEKIYTYVGSILIVINPFKFLPIYNPKYVKMYDNHTLGDLEPHIYAVADVAYHTMLQRERNQCIVISGESGSGKTQSTNFLIHHLTALSQKGFASGVEQIILGAGPVLEAFGNAKTAHNNNSSRFGKFIQVNYQESGTVRGAYVEKYLLEKSRLVYQEHNERNYHVFYYLLAGASEDERTAFHLKKPEEYHYLSQDCFTVEGEDLKHDFERLQLAMEMVGFLPATRKQIFSLLSAILHLGNICYKRKTYRDDSIDICNPEVLPVVSELLEVKEEMLFEALTTRKTVTVGEKLIVPYKLAEACTVRDSMAKSLYSALFDWIVFRINHALLNNKDLEDTTKILSIGVLDIFGFEDYENNSFEQFCINFANERLQHYFNQHIFKLEQEEYRAEGISWRNIDYIDNTGCINLISKKPTALFHLLDEECNFPQATNQTLLDKFKRQHEGNSYIEFPAVMEPAFIIRHYAGKVKYGVKDFREKNTDHMRPDIVALLKSSKNAFICGLIGIDPSATFRWAVLRAYFRALVAFREAGKRHKQKRTAVRQSMFYFVAWCFTKTSLFLFFLNRRNKNYKSKPVLPKHLLNVKSLKYLSNLTLHDRITKSLLHLHKKKKPPSISAQFQASLNKLMETLGQSEPYFVKCIRSNAEKVQCAPSRLKQQLRYTGMLETVRIRQSGYNIKYSFKDFVHHFRVLLPEGTSATREGIQQCLDQLNLEPDGYQVGKTMVFLREAERQRLQALLHGEVLRLIIMLQQRFRARLERKQFVRMRDAAICIQVQLWLHRRCTAALVIQTAWRCHRAREAYLRVYNAVVQLQAICRDEPELCCSLQVEEHNGHIFKSTQYSIPTYCEYCSSLIWMMDRACVCKLYHVCICEQFDPELSSRQFGVEVSRLTNDERTVPLVVEKLINYIEMHGLYTEGIYRKSGSTNKIKELKQGLDTDVDNMNLDDYNIHVIASVFKQWLRDLPNPLMTFELYEEFIRAMGLQDKKEMIRGVYSVIDQLSRTHLNTLERLIFHLVRIALQEETNRMSANALAIVFAPCILRCPDTIDPLQSVQDISKTTACVELIICEQMNKYKVRLKDINTLEFAENKAKCRLTLIRRSMVRSNSMTD
;
A
#
# COMPACT_ATOMS: atom_id res chain seq x y z
N LEU A 1 -10.74 29.16 -2.78
CA LEU A 1 -11.67 30.23 -3.20
C LEU A 1 -11.93 30.06 -4.69
N SER A 2 -13.15 29.67 -5.01
CA SER A 2 -13.65 29.39 -6.35
C SER A 2 -14.08 30.70 -7.01
N ILE A 3 -13.43 31.09 -8.10
CA ILE A 3 -13.92 32.13 -9.02
C ILE A 3 -13.91 31.49 -10.40
N GLY A 4 -15.10 31.40 -11.02
CA GLY A 4 -15.27 30.88 -12.37
C GLY A 4 -14.60 31.80 -13.39
N LEU A 5 -13.98 31.22 -14.41
CA LEU A 5 -13.40 31.96 -15.53
C LEU A 5 -13.81 31.26 -16.82
N GLY A 6 -14.83 31.82 -17.47
CA GLY A 6 -15.01 31.68 -18.90
C GLY A 6 -13.84 32.34 -19.65
N ASP A 7 -13.54 31.79 -20.83
CA ASP A 7 -12.81 32.37 -21.95
C ASP A 7 -11.89 33.57 -21.65
N LEU A 8 -10.71 33.29 -21.09
CA LEU A 8 -9.59 34.23 -21.10
C LEU A 8 -8.91 34.20 -22.48
N LEU A 9 -8.95 35.34 -23.17
CA LEU A 9 -8.11 35.65 -24.33
C LEU A 9 -6.69 35.99 -23.85
N PHE A 10 -5.67 35.29 -24.36
CA PHE A 10 -4.27 35.51 -24.03
C PHE A 10 -3.57 36.25 -25.16
N PHE A 11 -2.71 37.22 -24.81
CA PHE A 11 -1.85 37.93 -25.76
C PHE A 11 -0.40 37.51 -25.57
N PHE A 12 0.23 37.00 -26.63
CA PHE A 12 1.67 36.78 -26.65
C PHE A 12 2.31 37.45 -27.86
N ASP A 13 3.53 37.93 -27.64
CA ASP A 13 4.26 38.77 -28.59
C ASP A 13 5.21 37.90 -29.40
N LEU A 14 5.11 38.00 -30.73
CA LEU A 14 6.04 37.35 -31.64
C LEU A 14 7.04 38.34 -32.20
N TYR A 15 8.32 37.94 -32.18
CA TYR A 15 9.41 38.72 -32.73
C TYR A 15 9.94 38.09 -34.02
N GLY A 16 9.81 38.81 -35.13
CA GLY A 16 10.37 38.44 -36.43
C GLY A 16 11.65 39.21 -36.73
N ARG A 17 12.74 38.53 -37.11
CA ARG A 17 14.03 39.17 -37.44
C ARG A 17 14.24 39.22 -38.95
N LYS A 18 13.58 40.19 -39.61
CA LYS A 18 14.01 40.72 -40.91
C LYS A 18 14.07 42.24 -40.77
N SER A 19 15.29 42.78 -40.67
CA SER A 19 15.60 44.21 -40.70
C SER A 19 14.76 45.09 -39.76
N GLY A 20 14.79 44.80 -38.46
CA GLY A 20 14.02 45.50 -37.43
C GLY A 20 13.11 44.52 -36.66
N THR A 21 13.03 44.69 -35.34
CA THR A 21 12.26 43.82 -34.45
C THR A 21 10.76 44.11 -34.65
N ILE A 22 10.08 43.34 -35.50
CA ILE A 22 8.63 43.52 -35.73
C ILE A 22 7.88 42.83 -34.59
N TYR A 23 7.11 43.62 -33.84
CA TYR A 23 6.23 43.20 -32.74
C TYR A 23 4.84 42.86 -33.29
N CYS A 24 4.39 41.62 -33.11
CA CYS A 24 3.03 41.21 -33.51
C CYS A 24 2.29 40.52 -32.34
N PRO A 25 1.31 41.19 -31.72
CA PRO A 25 0.51 40.59 -30.65
C PRO A 25 -0.56 39.67 -31.25
N ILE A 26 -0.55 38.39 -30.86
CA ILE A 26 -1.58 37.42 -31.24
C ILE A 26 -2.55 37.21 -30.08
N SER A 27 -3.84 37.24 -30.39
CA SER A 27 -4.91 36.83 -29.49
C SER A 27 -5.15 35.32 -29.61
N ALA A 28 -4.93 34.55 -28.54
CA ALA A 28 -5.02 33.09 -28.54
C ALA A 28 -5.79 32.55 -27.31
N ARG A 29 -6.44 31.39 -27.48
CA ARG A 29 -7.11 30.64 -26.41
C ARG A 29 -6.19 29.55 -25.87
N LYS A 30 -6.51 28.94 -24.71
CA LYS A 30 -5.75 27.81 -24.14
C LYS A 30 -5.61 26.60 -25.09
N THR A 31 -6.53 26.47 -26.05
CA THR A 31 -6.58 25.39 -27.04
C THR A 31 -5.99 25.77 -28.39
N THR A 32 -5.59 27.04 -28.59
CA THR A 32 -5.01 27.48 -29.87
C THR A 32 -3.68 26.78 -30.06
N THR A 33 -3.55 26.07 -31.17
CA THR A 33 -2.34 25.30 -31.50
C THR A 33 -1.26 26.20 -32.10
N ALA A 34 -0.01 25.75 -32.07
CA ALA A 34 1.10 26.47 -32.66
C ALA A 34 0.91 26.65 -34.17
N ALA A 35 0.32 25.68 -34.87
CA ALA A 35 -0.02 25.78 -36.29
C ALA A 35 -0.99 26.94 -36.58
N GLU A 36 -2.09 27.03 -35.82
CA GLU A 36 -3.08 28.11 -35.94
C GLU A 36 -2.47 29.47 -35.62
N ALA A 37 -1.61 29.53 -34.60
CA ALA A 37 -0.89 30.75 -34.24
C ALA A 37 0.07 31.20 -35.36
N ILE A 38 0.76 30.26 -36.03
CA ILE A 38 1.65 30.55 -37.15
C ILE A 38 0.86 31.04 -38.37
N GLU A 39 -0.26 30.41 -38.72
CA GLU A 39 -1.12 30.87 -39.83
C GLU A 39 -1.63 32.30 -39.62
N HIS A 40 -2.12 32.62 -38.43
CA HIS A 40 -2.56 33.97 -38.09
C HIS A 40 -1.46 35.02 -38.25
N VAL A 41 -0.20 34.65 -37.98
CA VAL A 41 0.95 35.55 -38.13
C VAL A 41 1.36 35.70 -39.58
N ILE A 42 1.33 34.61 -40.35
CA ILE A 42 1.60 34.64 -41.78
C ILE A 42 0.60 35.55 -42.49
N GLU A 43 -0.69 35.47 -42.15
CA GLU A 43 -1.72 36.35 -42.67
C GLU A 43 -1.52 37.81 -42.26
N ARG A 44 -1.25 38.05 -40.97
CA ARG A 44 -1.17 39.41 -40.42
C ARG A 44 0.09 40.16 -40.82
N LEU A 45 1.22 39.46 -40.97
CA LEU A 45 2.50 40.03 -41.39
C LEU A 45 2.78 39.88 -42.89
N GLN A 46 1.81 39.34 -43.66
CA GLN A 46 1.93 39.07 -45.10
C GLN A 46 3.21 38.29 -45.45
N LEU A 47 3.54 37.28 -44.64
CA LEU A 47 4.71 36.46 -44.86
C LEU A 47 4.48 35.50 -46.04
N ASP A 48 5.56 35.21 -46.76
CA ASP A 48 5.54 34.35 -47.94
C ASP A 48 5.07 32.92 -47.57
N ARG A 49 3.88 32.53 -48.06
CA ARG A 49 3.22 31.24 -47.81
C ARG A 49 3.95 30.05 -48.43
N THR A 50 4.90 30.29 -49.34
CA THR A 50 5.69 29.20 -49.96
C THR A 50 6.78 28.64 -49.04
N LYS A 51 7.00 29.27 -47.88
CA LYS A 51 8.04 28.91 -46.90
C LYS A 51 7.41 28.31 -45.64
N CYS A 52 8.08 27.32 -45.05
CA CYS A 52 7.64 26.72 -43.78
C CYS A 52 8.15 27.52 -42.60
N TYR A 53 7.30 27.79 -41.61
CA TYR A 53 7.65 28.50 -40.37
C TYR A 53 7.38 27.62 -39.14
N VAL A 54 8.15 27.85 -38.08
CA VAL A 54 8.00 27.18 -36.78
C VAL A 54 8.08 28.19 -35.64
N LEU A 55 7.37 27.90 -34.55
CA LEU A 55 7.37 28.70 -33.33
C LEU A 55 8.42 28.14 -32.36
N ALA A 56 9.27 29.00 -31.80
CA ALA A 56 10.28 28.61 -30.82
C ALA A 56 10.11 29.41 -29.52
N GLU A 57 10.12 28.73 -28.40
CA GLU A 57 10.19 29.32 -27.06
C GLU A 57 11.65 29.62 -26.72
N VAL A 58 11.95 30.85 -26.29
CA VAL A 58 13.30 31.29 -25.93
C VAL A 58 13.29 31.83 -24.51
N LYS A 59 14.16 31.26 -23.67
CA LYS A 59 14.27 31.58 -22.24
C LYS A 59 15.24 32.72 -21.92
N GLU A 60 16.21 33.01 -22.79
CA GLU A 60 17.17 34.13 -22.61
C GLU A 60 17.71 34.52 -23.99
N PHE A 61 18.14 35.77 -24.19
CA PHE A 61 18.71 36.20 -25.47
C PHE A 61 20.04 35.44 -25.74
N GLY A 62 20.01 34.44 -26.62
CA GLY A 62 21.14 33.54 -26.89
C GLY A 62 21.12 32.21 -26.13
N GLY A 63 20.05 31.92 -25.36
CA GLY A 63 19.83 30.64 -24.69
C GLY A 63 19.25 29.54 -25.58
N GLU A 64 19.06 28.34 -25.02
CA GLU A 64 18.47 27.18 -25.73
C GLU A 64 17.06 27.51 -26.25
N GLU A 65 16.86 27.39 -27.57
CA GLU A 65 15.56 27.58 -28.22
C GLU A 65 14.78 26.25 -28.24
N TRP A 66 13.53 26.26 -27.78
CA TRP A 66 12.65 25.08 -27.81
C TRP A 66 11.59 25.22 -28.89
N ILE A 67 11.70 24.43 -29.96
CA ILE A 67 10.72 24.45 -31.06
C ILE A 67 9.43 23.75 -30.62
N LEU A 68 8.29 24.42 -30.79
CA LEU A 68 6.98 23.84 -30.54
C LEU A 68 6.54 22.99 -31.73
N ASN A 69 5.93 21.84 -31.45
CA ASN A 69 5.26 21.06 -32.49
C ASN A 69 3.99 21.79 -32.97
N PRO A 70 3.54 21.54 -34.22
CA PRO A 70 2.34 22.19 -34.76
C PRO A 70 1.08 22.01 -33.89
N SER A 71 0.97 20.88 -33.18
CA SER A 71 -0.14 20.54 -32.28
C SER A 71 -0.01 21.09 -30.85
N ASP A 72 1.16 21.63 -30.47
CA ASP A 72 1.39 22.13 -29.12
C ASP A 72 0.68 23.47 -28.91
N CYS A 73 0.17 23.74 -27.71
CA CYS A 73 -0.53 24.99 -27.41
C CYS A 73 0.42 26.03 -26.79
N PRO A 74 0.77 27.14 -27.47
CA PRO A 74 1.72 28.13 -26.95
C PRO A 74 1.28 28.75 -25.62
N VAL A 75 -0.03 28.95 -25.44
CA VAL A 75 -0.61 29.49 -24.21
C VAL A 75 -0.37 28.56 -23.02
N GLN A 76 -0.43 27.23 -23.22
CA GLN A 76 -0.13 26.28 -22.16
C GLN A 76 1.35 26.29 -21.79
N ARG A 77 2.23 26.46 -22.77
CA ARG A 77 3.68 26.62 -22.54
C ARG A 77 3.99 27.89 -21.78
N MET A 78 3.34 29.00 -22.14
CA MET A 78 3.45 30.27 -21.43
C MET A 78 3.01 30.17 -19.96
N MET A 79 1.96 29.39 -19.66
CA MET A 79 1.50 29.17 -18.27
C MET A 79 2.51 28.40 -17.39
N LEU A 80 3.52 27.77 -17.99
CA LEU A 80 4.59 27.08 -17.27
C LEU A 80 5.77 28.02 -16.95
N TRP A 81 5.74 29.27 -17.40
CA TRP A 81 6.77 30.25 -17.08
C TRP A 81 6.72 30.65 -15.60
N PRO A 82 7.86 31.02 -14.99
CA PRO A 82 7.88 31.53 -13.63
C PRO A 82 6.91 32.71 -13.45
N ARG A 83 6.19 32.78 -12.32
CA ARG A 83 5.18 33.83 -12.08
C ARG A 83 5.72 35.26 -12.24
N VAL A 84 6.98 35.48 -11.89
CA VAL A 84 7.67 36.78 -12.05
C VAL A 84 7.70 37.22 -13.53
N ALA A 85 7.86 36.28 -14.47
CA ALA A 85 7.84 36.54 -15.91
C ALA A 85 6.42 36.76 -16.47
N LEU A 86 5.38 36.31 -15.75
CA LEU A 86 3.98 36.49 -16.12
C LEU A 86 3.38 37.79 -15.53
N GLU A 87 3.87 38.25 -14.37
CA GLU A 87 3.31 39.38 -13.62
C GLU A 87 4.01 40.73 -13.91
N HIS A 88 5.30 40.73 -14.27
CA HIS A 88 6.05 41.94 -14.65
C HIS A 88 6.33 41.96 -16.17
N ARG A 89 5.45 42.60 -16.95
CA ARG A 89 5.78 43.08 -18.31
C ARG A 89 6.02 44.60 -18.27
N PRO A 90 7.25 45.09 -18.03
CA PRO A 90 7.54 46.51 -18.20
C PRO A 90 7.80 46.82 -19.68
N LEU A 91 7.33 47.99 -20.13
CA LEU A 91 7.63 48.64 -21.41
C LEU A 91 9.12 49.06 -21.56
N SER A 92 10.02 48.48 -20.77
CA SER A 92 11.47 48.77 -20.80
C SER A 92 12.28 47.58 -20.26
N GLY A 93 12.84 46.78 -21.19
CA GLY A 93 14.21 46.28 -21.08
C GLY A 93 14.54 45.06 -20.20
N GLY A 94 13.59 44.25 -19.72
CA GLY A 94 13.87 42.94 -19.10
C GLY A 94 13.46 41.78 -20.00
N GLU A 95 14.41 40.93 -20.42
CA GLU A 95 14.35 40.09 -21.64
C GLU A 95 14.24 38.57 -21.38
N ASP A 96 13.37 38.09 -20.48
CA ASP A 96 13.53 36.72 -19.94
C ASP A 96 12.60 35.60 -20.45
N TYR A 97 11.49 35.81 -21.19
CA TYR A 97 10.80 34.68 -21.86
C TYR A 97 9.98 35.18 -23.06
N ARG A 98 10.19 34.62 -24.27
CA ARG A 98 9.45 35.02 -25.48
C ARG A 98 9.27 33.91 -26.51
N PHE A 99 8.30 34.08 -27.41
CA PHE A 99 8.16 33.23 -28.59
C PHE A 99 8.75 33.91 -29.83
N LEU A 100 9.50 33.16 -30.64
CA LEU A 100 10.09 33.58 -31.90
C LEU A 100 9.53 32.77 -33.06
N LEU A 101 9.33 33.41 -34.21
CA LEU A 101 9.00 32.73 -35.45
C LEU A 101 10.28 32.49 -36.27
N ARG A 102 10.59 31.24 -36.59
CA ARG A 102 11.77 30.83 -37.37
C ARG A 102 11.37 30.20 -38.70
N GLN A 103 12.15 30.44 -39.75
CA GLN A 103 11.94 29.80 -41.06
C GLN A 103 12.65 28.44 -41.11
N LYS A 104 11.94 27.44 -41.63
CA LYS A 104 12.41 26.06 -41.83
C LYS A 104 12.68 25.81 -43.31
N ASN A 105 13.80 25.17 -43.61
CA ASN A 105 14.20 24.74 -44.95
C ASN A 105 13.47 23.44 -45.37
N LEU A 106 13.47 23.14 -46.66
CA LEU A 106 12.80 21.95 -47.25
C LEU A 106 13.39 20.61 -46.77
N ASP A 107 14.63 20.61 -46.29
CA ASP A 107 15.33 19.46 -45.71
C ASP A 107 15.02 19.23 -44.21
N GLY A 108 14.24 20.12 -43.60
CA GLY A 108 13.89 20.08 -42.20
C GLY A 108 14.79 20.88 -41.26
N SER A 109 15.87 21.48 -41.76
CA SER A 109 16.80 22.32 -40.98
C SER A 109 16.23 23.74 -40.75
N ILE A 110 16.61 24.38 -39.64
CA ILE A 110 16.19 25.75 -39.32
C ILE A 110 17.31 26.72 -39.73
N HIS A 111 16.94 27.82 -40.39
CA HIS A 111 17.91 28.79 -40.89
C HIS A 111 18.47 29.66 -39.75
N TYR A 112 19.69 29.36 -39.29
CA TYR A 112 20.44 30.16 -38.31
C TYR A 112 21.45 31.08 -39.02
N GLY A 113 21.53 32.35 -38.65
CA GLY A 113 22.45 33.30 -39.28
C GLY A 113 23.91 33.12 -38.83
N GLY A 114 24.78 32.71 -39.76
CA GLY A 114 26.15 33.17 -40.01
C GLY A 114 27.28 32.96 -38.98
N SER A 115 27.04 33.01 -37.67
CA SER A 115 28.13 32.98 -36.66
C SER A 115 28.01 31.83 -35.66
N LEU A 116 26.80 31.35 -35.37
CA LEU A 116 26.55 30.21 -34.47
C LEU A 116 26.83 28.84 -35.12
N GLN A 117 26.88 28.78 -36.45
CA GLN A 117 26.94 27.54 -37.23
C GLN A 117 28.31 26.84 -37.14
N MET A 118 29.39 27.61 -37.00
CA MET A 118 30.75 27.08 -36.88
C MET A 118 31.01 26.43 -35.51
N TRP A 119 30.35 26.94 -34.45
CA TRP A 119 30.51 26.43 -33.08
C TRP A 119 29.65 25.19 -32.81
N LEU A 120 28.46 25.12 -33.43
CA LEU A 120 27.56 23.97 -33.38
C LEU A 120 28.03 22.79 -34.27
N GLN A 121 28.64 23.04 -35.44
CA GLN A 121 29.13 21.95 -36.30
C GLN A 121 30.21 21.10 -35.63
N VAL A 122 31.16 21.72 -34.91
CA VAL A 122 32.28 21.00 -34.29
C VAL A 122 31.84 20.14 -33.10
N THR A 123 30.76 20.52 -32.42
CA THR A 123 30.25 19.81 -31.23
C THR A 123 29.15 18.80 -31.56
N GLU A 124 28.33 19.09 -32.57
CA GLU A 124 27.15 18.29 -32.90
C GLU A 124 27.43 17.19 -33.95
N GLU A 125 28.34 17.40 -34.91
CA GLU A 125 28.77 16.31 -35.81
C GLU A 125 29.55 15.23 -35.05
N ARG A 126 30.40 15.62 -34.11
CA ARG A 126 31.12 14.69 -33.24
C ARG A 126 30.16 13.87 -32.37
N ARG A 127 29.08 14.48 -31.87
CA ARG A 127 28.05 13.81 -31.06
C ARG A 127 27.16 12.88 -31.90
N ARG A 128 26.73 13.33 -33.09
CA ARG A 128 25.94 12.51 -34.03
C ARG A 128 26.73 11.35 -34.64
N MET A 129 28.03 11.51 -34.88
CA MET A 129 28.90 10.43 -35.36
C MET A 129 29.14 9.36 -34.27
N VAL A 130 29.15 9.77 -32.99
CA VAL A 130 29.22 8.86 -31.83
C VAL A 130 27.88 8.16 -31.57
N GLU A 131 26.75 8.87 -31.66
CA GLU A 131 25.41 8.29 -31.48
C GLU A 131 24.98 7.36 -32.62
N ARG A 132 25.56 7.51 -33.82
CA ARG A 132 25.34 6.62 -34.98
C ARG A 132 26.39 5.50 -35.12
N GLY A 133 27.34 5.39 -34.19
CA GLY A 133 28.33 4.30 -34.16
C GLY A 133 29.39 4.31 -35.27
N LEU A 134 29.60 5.44 -35.96
CA LEU A 134 30.53 5.57 -37.09
C LEU A 134 31.92 6.10 -36.70
N LEU A 135 32.08 6.54 -35.44
CA LEU A 135 33.38 6.77 -34.81
C LEU A 135 33.45 5.89 -33.55
N PRO A 136 34.58 5.19 -33.29
CA PRO A 136 34.77 4.55 -32.00
C PRO A 136 34.69 5.62 -30.91
N GLN A 137 33.91 5.36 -29.85
CA GLN A 137 34.00 6.16 -28.63
C GLN A 137 35.47 6.13 -28.20
N PRO A 138 36.14 7.28 -27.99
CA PRO A 138 37.38 7.24 -27.23
C PRO A 138 36.98 6.69 -25.86
N GLU A 139 37.52 5.53 -25.48
CA GLU A 139 37.42 5.04 -24.11
C GLU A 139 37.84 6.20 -23.21
N SER A 140 36.87 6.87 -22.58
CA SER A 140 37.18 7.87 -21.58
C SER A 140 37.82 7.10 -20.44
N GLN A 141 39.15 7.05 -20.41
CA GLN A 141 39.95 6.55 -19.32
C GLN A 141 39.39 7.16 -18.01
N GLY A 142 38.54 6.41 -17.30
CA GLY A 142 38.01 6.81 -15.99
C GLY A 142 36.48 6.89 -15.77
N ASP A 143 35.59 6.60 -16.72
CA ASP A 143 34.12 6.55 -16.46
C ASP A 143 33.56 5.12 -16.35
N HIS A 144 33.89 4.43 -15.24
CA HIS A 144 33.27 3.16 -14.88
C HIS A 144 32.08 3.39 -13.94
N ALA A 145 30.89 2.93 -14.35
CA ALA A 145 29.66 2.97 -13.54
C ALA A 145 29.69 2.03 -12.32
N ASP A 146 30.51 0.97 -12.40
CA ASP A 146 30.77 0.02 -11.32
C ASP A 146 32.27 -0.05 -11.06
N LEU A 147 32.67 0.25 -9.82
CA LEU A 147 34.07 0.26 -9.39
C LEU A 147 34.70 -1.13 -9.44
N CYS A 148 33.91 -2.20 -9.45
CA CYS A 148 34.40 -3.56 -9.65
C CYS A 148 34.96 -3.78 -11.07
N ARG A 149 34.69 -2.90 -12.04
CA ARG A 149 35.22 -3.00 -13.41
C ARG A 149 36.53 -2.22 -13.60
N LEU A 150 37.10 -1.66 -12.53
CA LEU A 150 38.37 -0.93 -12.61
C LEU A 150 39.54 -1.88 -12.90
N PRO A 151 40.39 -1.57 -13.89
CA PRO A 151 41.55 -2.40 -14.24
C PRO A 151 42.65 -2.37 -13.17
N GLU A 152 42.89 -1.22 -12.55
CA GLU A 152 43.82 -1.07 -11.42
C GLU A 152 43.07 -0.63 -10.16
N LEU A 153 43.09 -1.47 -9.12
CA LEU A 153 42.44 -1.18 -7.85
C LEU A 153 43.40 -0.57 -6.83
N ASN A 154 43.51 0.76 -6.88
CA ASN A 154 44.28 1.58 -5.96
C ASN A 154 43.40 2.69 -5.37
N GLU A 155 43.81 3.24 -4.23
CA GLU A 155 43.06 4.33 -3.59
C GLU A 155 42.92 5.56 -4.50
N ARG A 156 43.94 5.81 -5.35
CA ARG A 156 43.93 6.92 -6.32
C ARG A 156 42.91 6.68 -7.44
N SER A 157 42.89 5.48 -8.03
CA SER A 157 41.98 5.17 -9.15
C SER A 157 40.51 5.22 -8.72
N LEU A 158 40.18 4.74 -7.51
CA LEU A 158 38.84 4.90 -6.93
C LEU A 158 38.43 6.37 -6.80
N LEU A 159 39.32 7.20 -6.24
CA LEU A 159 39.07 8.61 -6.05
C LEU A 159 38.90 9.36 -7.38
N ASP A 160 39.76 9.06 -8.35
CA ASP A 160 39.76 9.71 -9.67
C ASP A 160 38.51 9.36 -10.47
N ASN A 161 38.05 8.10 -10.42
CA ASN A 161 36.79 7.68 -11.04
C ASN A 161 35.58 8.41 -10.43
N LEU A 162 35.45 8.39 -9.10
CA LEU A 162 34.35 9.08 -8.40
C LEU A 162 34.36 10.59 -8.67
N ARG A 163 35.55 11.21 -8.74
CA ARG A 163 35.71 12.63 -9.06
C ARG A 163 35.33 12.93 -10.51
N SER A 164 35.71 12.07 -11.45
CA SER A 164 35.35 12.20 -12.86
C SER A 164 33.83 12.13 -13.04
N ARG A 165 33.18 11.12 -12.44
CA ARG A 165 31.72 10.96 -12.46
C ARG A 165 30.99 12.14 -11.82
N PHE A 166 31.46 12.60 -10.67
CA PHE A 166 30.88 13.76 -9.98
C PHE A 166 30.96 15.04 -10.82
N ARG A 167 32.06 15.27 -11.56
CA ARG A 167 32.20 16.42 -12.48
C ARG A 167 31.21 16.37 -13.64
N GLN A 168 30.78 15.18 -14.04
CA GLN A 168 29.75 14.96 -15.07
C GLN A 168 28.32 14.96 -14.47
N GLU A 169 28.15 15.38 -13.22
CA GLU A 169 26.86 15.36 -12.49
C GLU A 169 26.28 13.95 -12.26
N LYS A 170 27.10 12.91 -12.43
CA LYS A 170 26.76 11.51 -12.10
C LYS A 170 27.12 11.25 -10.63
N ILE A 171 26.14 11.33 -9.75
CA ILE A 171 26.33 11.21 -8.29
C ILE A 171 26.31 9.78 -7.75
N TYR A 172 25.83 8.83 -8.56
CA TYR A 172 25.64 7.44 -8.20
C TYR A 172 26.69 6.55 -8.87
N THR A 173 27.27 5.63 -8.11
CA THR A 173 28.26 4.66 -8.62
C THR A 173 28.10 3.33 -7.88
N TYR A 174 28.19 2.20 -8.59
CA TYR A 174 28.09 0.87 -7.99
C TYR A 174 29.44 0.36 -7.46
N VAL A 175 29.34 -0.51 -6.46
CA VAL A 175 30.38 -1.45 -6.02
C VAL A 175 29.72 -2.82 -5.93
N GLY A 176 29.62 -3.52 -7.07
CA GLY A 176 28.78 -4.70 -7.17
C GLY A 176 27.32 -4.37 -6.85
N SER A 177 26.75 -4.91 -5.77
CA SER A 177 25.37 -4.62 -5.32
C SER A 177 25.26 -3.43 -4.35
N ILE A 178 26.37 -2.82 -3.94
CA ILE A 178 26.40 -1.66 -3.04
C ILE A 178 26.33 -0.39 -3.87
N LEU A 179 25.57 0.61 -3.40
CA LEU A 179 25.45 1.91 -4.06
C LEU A 179 26.22 2.99 -3.29
N ILE A 180 27.15 3.67 -3.96
CA ILE A 180 27.78 4.90 -3.48
C ILE A 180 27.00 6.11 -3.99
N VAL A 181 26.69 7.03 -3.08
CA VAL A 181 25.98 8.28 -3.36
C VAL A 181 26.84 9.45 -2.91
N ILE A 182 27.21 10.35 -3.82
CA ILE A 182 27.96 11.57 -3.48
C ILE A 182 26.98 12.75 -3.46
N ASN A 183 26.90 13.46 -2.34
CA ASN A 183 25.98 14.60 -2.22
C ASN A 183 26.33 15.72 -3.22
N PRO A 184 25.41 16.10 -4.15
CA PRO A 184 25.65 17.17 -5.11
C PRO A 184 25.48 18.58 -4.52
N PHE A 185 24.85 18.74 -3.36
CA PHE A 185 24.43 20.03 -2.78
C PHE A 185 23.54 20.91 -3.68
N LYS A 186 23.05 20.36 -4.81
CA LYS A 186 22.10 20.98 -5.73
C LYS A 186 21.02 19.99 -6.14
N PHE A 187 19.89 20.50 -6.57
CA PHE A 187 18.82 19.67 -7.13
C PHE A 187 19.21 19.19 -8.54
N LEU A 188 19.10 17.88 -8.76
CA LEU A 188 19.31 17.25 -10.07
C LEU A 188 17.96 16.72 -10.60
N PRO A 189 17.65 16.87 -11.90
CA PRO A 189 16.37 16.46 -12.48
C PRO A 189 16.19 14.92 -12.64
N ILE A 190 17.00 14.12 -11.94
CA ILE A 190 17.04 12.64 -12.03
C ILE A 190 15.95 11.93 -11.21
N TYR A 191 15.21 12.66 -10.37
CA TYR A 191 14.16 12.13 -9.50
C TYR A 191 12.73 12.34 -10.03
N ASN A 192 12.60 12.71 -11.31
CA ASN A 192 11.30 12.97 -11.96
C ASN A 192 10.51 11.65 -12.11
N PRO A 193 9.16 11.61 -12.04
CA PRO A 193 8.39 10.37 -12.20
C PRO A 193 8.63 9.58 -13.49
N LYS A 194 9.22 10.20 -14.52
CA LYS A 194 9.70 9.48 -15.71
C LYS A 194 10.78 8.43 -15.38
N TYR A 195 11.72 8.77 -14.50
CA TYR A 195 12.78 7.85 -14.06
C TYR A 195 12.22 6.71 -13.22
N VAL A 196 11.16 6.95 -12.44
CA VAL A 196 10.47 5.87 -11.70
C VAL A 196 9.99 4.79 -12.66
N LYS A 197 9.42 5.15 -13.81
CA LYS A 197 9.00 4.19 -14.84
C LYS A 197 10.16 3.58 -15.62
N MET A 198 11.25 4.35 -15.82
CA MET A 198 12.43 3.89 -16.55
C MET A 198 13.14 2.75 -15.82
N TYR A 199 13.23 2.82 -14.49
CA TYR A 199 13.90 1.80 -13.67
C TYR A 199 13.00 0.63 -13.25
N ASP A 200 11.71 0.63 -13.62
CA ASP A 200 10.77 -0.44 -13.29
C ASP A 200 11.18 -1.74 -14.00
N ASN A 201 11.36 -2.82 -13.24
CA ASN A 201 11.64 -4.18 -13.71
C ASN A 201 12.92 -4.31 -14.56
N HIS A 202 13.97 -3.57 -14.21
CA HIS A 202 15.31 -3.68 -14.82
C HIS A 202 16.31 -4.30 -13.83
N THR A 203 17.31 -5.03 -14.35
CA THR A 203 18.31 -5.64 -13.48
C THR A 203 19.44 -4.67 -13.14
N LEU A 204 20.12 -4.94 -12.04
CA LEU A 204 21.20 -4.09 -11.53
C LEU A 204 22.37 -4.08 -12.52
N GLY A 205 22.64 -2.93 -13.14
CA GLY A 205 23.70 -2.75 -14.14
C GLY A 205 23.24 -2.59 -15.59
N ASP A 206 21.96 -2.80 -15.89
CA ASP A 206 21.39 -2.56 -17.24
C ASP A 206 21.32 -1.06 -17.56
N LEU A 207 21.03 -0.25 -16.54
CA LEU A 207 20.91 1.20 -16.61
C LEU A 207 22.00 1.86 -15.75
N GLU A 208 22.14 3.18 -15.91
CA GLU A 208 23.06 3.97 -15.07
C GLU A 208 22.79 3.75 -13.58
N PRO A 209 23.82 3.85 -12.71
CA PRO A 209 23.64 3.66 -11.29
C PRO A 209 22.61 4.63 -10.71
N HIS A 210 21.65 4.11 -9.95
CA HIS A 210 20.61 4.94 -9.35
C HIS A 210 20.01 4.30 -8.10
N ILE A 211 19.51 5.12 -7.18
CA ILE A 211 18.83 4.64 -5.96
C ILE A 211 17.54 3.87 -6.26
N TYR A 212 16.88 4.19 -7.39
CA TYR A 212 15.68 3.49 -7.85
C TYR A 212 15.99 2.06 -8.29
N ALA A 213 17.16 1.79 -8.88
CA ALA A 213 17.56 0.43 -9.23
C ALA A 213 17.69 -0.45 -7.98
N VAL A 214 18.26 0.08 -6.88
CA VAL A 214 18.35 -0.65 -5.61
C VAL A 214 16.96 -0.95 -5.04
N ALA A 215 16.05 0.02 -5.12
CA ALA A 215 14.68 -0.14 -4.64
C ALA A 215 13.89 -1.17 -5.48
N ASP A 216 14.04 -1.14 -6.80
CA ASP A 216 13.39 -2.07 -7.74
C ASP A 216 13.89 -3.51 -7.55
N VAL A 217 15.22 -3.69 -7.44
CA VAL A 217 15.82 -5.00 -7.19
C VAL A 217 15.42 -5.55 -5.83
N ALA A 218 15.41 -4.72 -4.77
CA ALA A 218 14.93 -5.14 -3.46
C ALA A 218 13.45 -5.57 -3.52
N TYR A 219 12.60 -4.82 -4.22
CA TYR A 219 11.18 -5.13 -4.36
C TYR A 219 10.93 -6.44 -5.14
N HIS A 220 11.57 -6.62 -6.29
CA HIS A 220 11.41 -7.85 -7.07
C HIS A 220 12.03 -9.07 -6.37
N THR A 221 13.18 -8.91 -5.70
CA THR A 221 13.81 -10.00 -4.93
C THR A 221 12.95 -10.42 -3.74
N MET A 222 12.31 -9.47 -3.06
CA MET A 222 11.34 -9.76 -1.99
C MET A 222 10.22 -10.68 -2.47
N LEU A 223 9.62 -10.36 -3.62
CA LEU A 223 8.52 -11.14 -4.21
C LEU A 223 8.98 -12.50 -4.74
N GLN A 224 10.14 -12.56 -5.39
CA GLN A 224 10.68 -13.81 -5.94
C GLN A 224 11.13 -14.80 -4.86
N ARG A 225 11.76 -14.31 -3.79
CA ARG A 225 12.34 -15.17 -2.74
C ARG A 225 11.42 -15.38 -1.53
N GLU A 226 10.28 -14.68 -1.48
CA GLU A 226 9.39 -14.63 -0.31
C GLU A 226 10.12 -14.32 1.02
N ARG A 227 11.11 -13.43 0.97
CA ARG A 227 11.90 -13.01 2.14
C ARG A 227 11.85 -11.51 2.35
N ASN A 228 11.86 -11.10 3.61
CA ASN A 228 11.96 -9.69 3.98
C ASN A 228 13.30 -9.10 3.55
N GLN A 229 13.27 -7.86 3.09
CA GLN A 229 14.45 -7.14 2.63
C GLN A 229 14.70 -5.95 3.56
N CYS A 230 15.95 -5.53 3.68
CA CYS A 230 16.29 -4.29 4.36
C CYS A 230 17.31 -3.49 3.57
N ILE A 231 17.18 -2.16 3.59
CA ILE A 231 18.05 -1.24 2.89
C ILE A 231 18.67 -0.34 3.95
N VAL A 232 19.97 -0.51 4.16
CA VAL A 232 20.75 0.17 5.19
C VAL A 232 21.50 1.34 4.57
N ILE A 233 21.10 2.57 4.92
CA ILE A 233 21.71 3.80 4.43
C ILE A 233 22.67 4.32 5.50
N SER A 234 23.96 4.47 5.15
CA SER A 234 25.01 4.88 6.10
C SER A 234 25.91 5.97 5.52
N GLY A 235 26.54 6.77 6.37
CA GLY A 235 27.43 7.88 5.99
C GLY A 235 27.51 9.00 7.03
N GLU A 236 28.46 9.92 6.89
CA GLU A 236 28.62 11.07 7.82
C GLU A 236 27.37 11.97 7.88
N SER A 237 27.27 12.80 8.92
CA SER A 237 26.24 13.84 8.96
C SER A 237 26.37 14.79 7.75
N GLY A 238 25.24 15.10 7.11
CA GLY A 238 25.18 15.93 5.89
C GLY A 238 25.50 15.22 4.57
N SER A 239 25.72 13.90 4.56
CA SER A 239 26.01 13.15 3.32
C SER A 239 24.79 12.85 2.42
N GLY A 240 23.57 13.21 2.84
CA GLY A 240 22.35 13.01 2.06
C GLY A 240 21.54 11.74 2.37
N LYS A 241 21.77 11.11 3.53
CA LYS A 241 21.03 9.91 3.99
C LYS A 241 19.51 10.11 3.96
N THR A 242 19.02 11.14 4.62
CA THR A 242 17.58 11.45 4.73
C THR A 242 16.91 11.68 3.38
N GLN A 243 17.58 12.37 2.45
CA GLN A 243 17.06 12.58 1.10
C GLN A 243 17.03 11.27 0.31
N SER A 244 18.08 10.45 0.43
CA SER A 244 18.12 9.12 -0.17
C SER A 244 16.97 8.24 0.33
N THR A 245 16.71 8.24 1.65
CA THR A 245 15.57 7.55 2.26
C THR A 245 14.24 8.03 1.67
N ASN A 246 14.05 9.35 1.54
CA ASN A 246 12.81 9.93 1.03
C ASN A 246 12.56 9.53 -0.44
N PHE A 247 13.58 9.59 -1.31
CA PHE A 247 13.46 9.14 -2.70
C PHE A 247 13.19 7.64 -2.81
N LEU A 248 13.82 6.85 -1.95
CA LEU A 248 13.66 5.40 -1.93
C LEU A 248 12.25 4.99 -1.50
N ILE A 249 11.72 5.58 -0.43
CA ILE A 249 10.33 5.35 0.01
C ILE A 249 9.34 5.79 -1.07
N HIS A 250 9.55 6.94 -1.71
CA HIS A 250 8.70 7.41 -2.80
C HIS A 250 8.65 6.40 -3.96
N HIS A 251 9.79 5.84 -4.36
CA HIS A 251 9.85 4.82 -5.41
C HIS A 251 9.20 3.50 -4.99
N LEU A 252 9.48 3.01 -3.78
CA LEU A 252 8.87 1.80 -3.22
C LEU A 252 7.34 1.90 -3.12
N THR A 253 6.80 3.08 -2.82
CA THR A 253 5.34 3.33 -2.86
C THR A 253 4.79 3.44 -4.28
N ALA A 254 5.58 3.91 -5.25
CA ALA A 254 5.17 4.03 -6.64
C ALA A 254 5.14 2.68 -7.38
N LEU A 255 6.07 1.76 -7.10
CA LEU A 255 6.10 0.40 -7.67
C LEU A 255 4.82 -0.40 -7.36
N SER A 256 4.17 -0.08 -6.24
CA SER A 256 2.90 -0.68 -5.84
C SER A 256 1.67 -0.22 -6.66
N GLN A 257 1.78 0.83 -7.49
CA GLN A 257 0.63 1.48 -8.15
C GLN A 257 0.06 0.70 -9.35
N LYS A 258 0.27 -0.62 -9.43
CA LYS A 258 -0.48 -1.50 -10.35
C LYS A 258 -1.97 -1.66 -9.94
N GLY A 259 -2.40 -1.02 -8.86
CA GLY A 259 -3.80 -0.81 -8.45
C GLY A 259 -4.04 0.62 -7.93
N PHE A 260 -5.32 1.05 -7.86
CA PHE A 260 -5.73 2.38 -7.39
C PHE A 260 -4.99 2.80 -6.11
N ALA A 261 -4.37 3.98 -6.13
CA ALA A 261 -3.64 4.55 -4.98
C ALA A 261 -4.51 4.49 -3.73
N SER A 262 -4.06 3.72 -2.73
CA SER A 262 -4.76 3.66 -1.47
C SER A 262 -4.49 4.96 -0.68
N GLY A 263 -5.30 5.27 0.33
CA GLY A 263 -5.01 6.42 1.20
C GLY A 263 -3.71 6.26 2.01
N VAL A 264 -3.14 5.05 2.08
CA VAL A 264 -1.99 4.71 2.91
C VAL A 264 -0.70 5.31 2.37
N GLU A 265 -0.50 5.33 1.05
CA GLU A 265 0.71 5.87 0.40
C GLU A 265 0.87 7.37 0.70
N GLN A 266 -0.24 8.13 0.70
CA GLN A 266 -0.23 9.54 1.09
C GLN A 266 0.15 9.74 2.56
N ILE A 267 -0.31 8.84 3.44
CA ILE A 267 0.03 8.88 4.87
C ILE A 267 1.52 8.55 5.06
N ILE A 268 2.08 7.58 4.33
CA ILE A 268 3.51 7.23 4.36
C ILE A 268 4.36 8.44 3.97
N LEU A 269 4.02 9.11 2.86
CA LEU A 269 4.76 10.29 2.39
C LEU A 269 4.56 11.51 3.33
N GLY A 270 3.37 11.66 3.92
CA GLY A 270 3.07 12.71 4.89
C GLY A 270 3.79 12.55 6.24
N ALA A 271 4.16 11.32 6.63
CA ALA A 271 4.87 11.07 7.89
C ALA A 271 6.28 11.68 7.91
N GLY A 272 6.98 11.72 6.76
CA GLY A 272 8.35 12.23 6.65
C GLY A 272 8.51 13.66 7.19
N PRO A 273 7.82 14.67 6.61
CA PRO A 273 7.92 16.06 7.05
C PRO A 273 7.56 16.28 8.53
N VAL A 274 6.60 15.52 9.07
CA VAL A 274 6.25 15.59 10.50
C VAL A 274 7.41 15.11 11.37
N LEU A 275 8.02 13.98 11.02
CA LEU A 275 9.17 13.47 11.77
C LEU A 275 10.41 14.37 11.64
N GLU A 276 10.62 14.99 10.47
CA GLU A 276 11.71 15.94 10.26
C GLU A 276 11.53 17.20 11.11
N ALA A 277 10.33 17.78 11.18
CA ALA A 277 10.10 18.99 11.98
C ALA A 277 10.37 18.77 13.49
N PHE A 278 9.98 17.61 14.04
CA PHE A 278 10.12 17.30 15.47
C PHE A 278 11.44 16.56 15.81
N GLY A 279 12.14 16.01 14.82
CA GLY A 279 13.29 15.14 15.05
C GLY A 279 14.59 15.64 14.40
N ASN A 280 14.52 16.65 13.53
CA ASN A 280 15.70 17.24 12.91
C ASN A 280 15.99 18.64 13.43
N ALA A 281 17.25 19.03 13.32
CA ALA A 281 17.73 20.36 13.70
C ALA A 281 18.91 20.79 12.83
N LYS A 282 19.22 22.09 12.86
CA LYS A 282 20.46 22.63 12.28
C LYS A 282 21.64 22.32 13.20
N THR A 283 22.69 21.73 12.62
CA THR A 283 24.02 21.59 13.22
C THR A 283 25.03 22.46 12.45
N ALA A 284 26.25 22.59 12.96
CA ALA A 284 27.33 23.33 12.29
C ALA A 284 27.62 22.83 10.86
N HIS A 285 27.25 21.59 10.56
CA HIS A 285 27.60 20.90 9.31
C HIS A 285 26.41 20.60 8.40
N ASN A 286 25.19 20.59 8.92
CA ASN A 286 24.00 20.24 8.17
C ASN A 286 22.80 21.07 8.66
N ASN A 287 22.10 21.73 7.74
CA ASN A 287 20.95 22.55 8.07
C ASN A 287 19.74 21.72 8.52
N ASN A 288 19.62 20.47 8.08
CA ASN A 288 18.51 19.56 8.40
C ASN A 288 19.08 18.19 8.84
N SER A 289 19.72 18.16 10.00
CA SER A 289 20.33 16.94 10.56
C SER A 289 19.32 16.14 11.35
N SER A 290 19.11 14.87 11.00
CA SER A 290 18.32 13.95 11.82
C SER A 290 19.00 13.69 13.16
N ARG A 291 18.30 14.01 14.25
CA ARG A 291 18.71 13.79 15.65
C ARG A 291 17.89 12.68 16.31
N PHE A 292 17.33 11.78 15.49
CA PHE A 292 16.81 10.47 15.85
C PHE A 292 17.04 9.49 14.68
N GLY A 293 17.15 8.20 14.98
CA GLY A 293 17.20 7.14 13.98
C GLY A 293 15.78 6.69 13.64
N LYS A 294 15.52 6.45 12.35
CA LYS A 294 14.23 5.97 11.87
C LYS A 294 14.41 4.69 11.07
N PHE A 295 13.62 3.68 11.42
CA PHE A 295 13.43 2.48 10.63
C PHE A 295 12.01 2.49 10.10
N ILE A 296 11.87 2.59 8.78
CA ILE A 296 10.57 2.61 8.12
C ILE A 296 10.39 1.27 7.41
N GLN A 297 9.49 0.45 7.91
CA GLN A 297 9.14 -0.83 7.32
C GLN A 297 7.86 -0.67 6.49
N VAL A 298 7.96 -0.88 5.18
CA VAL A 298 6.81 -0.92 4.28
C VAL A 298 6.35 -2.37 4.15
N ASN A 299 5.07 -2.61 4.40
CA ASN A 299 4.47 -3.95 4.39
C ASN A 299 3.71 -4.18 3.08
N TYR A 300 3.98 -5.30 2.43
CA TYR A 300 3.44 -5.69 1.14
C TYR A 300 2.59 -6.96 1.26
N GLN A 301 1.58 -7.06 0.41
CA GLN A 301 0.86 -8.31 0.15
C GLN A 301 1.68 -9.19 -0.80
N GLU A 302 1.35 -10.48 -0.87
CA GLU A 302 1.95 -11.42 -1.85
C GLU A 302 1.75 -10.95 -3.31
N SER A 303 0.71 -10.14 -3.57
CA SER A 303 0.47 -9.51 -4.87
C SER A 303 1.41 -8.35 -5.22
N GLY A 304 2.24 -7.88 -4.27
CA GLY A 304 3.10 -6.71 -4.43
C GLY A 304 2.46 -5.37 -4.05
N THR A 305 1.18 -5.34 -3.66
CA THR A 305 0.52 -4.10 -3.23
C THR A 305 0.91 -3.71 -1.80
N VAL A 306 1.16 -2.41 -1.56
CA VAL A 306 1.38 -1.84 -0.22
C VAL A 306 0.12 -2.02 0.62
N ARG A 307 0.27 -2.72 1.73
CA ARG A 307 -0.78 -2.98 2.70
C ARG A 307 -0.83 -1.93 3.80
N GLY A 308 0.34 -1.45 4.20
CA GLY A 308 0.59 -0.61 5.38
C GLY A 308 2.06 -0.28 5.54
N ALA A 309 2.39 0.50 6.56
CA ALA A 309 3.77 0.73 6.96
C ALA A 309 3.91 0.84 8.49
N TYR A 310 5.14 0.74 8.96
CA TYR A 310 5.48 0.85 10.37
C TYR A 310 6.77 1.66 10.53
N VAL A 311 6.76 2.63 11.43
CA VAL A 311 7.90 3.49 11.74
C VAL A 311 8.37 3.19 13.16
N GLU A 312 9.60 2.74 13.31
CA GLU A 312 10.27 2.57 14.59
C GLU A 312 11.31 3.68 14.76
N LYS A 313 11.24 4.39 15.90
CA LYS A 313 12.22 5.41 16.25
C LYS A 313 13.30 4.86 17.16
N TYR A 314 14.50 5.40 17.03
CA TYR A 314 15.67 5.05 17.81
C TYR A 314 16.34 6.35 18.29
N LEU A 315 16.75 6.41 19.56
CA LEU A 315 17.62 7.45 20.11
C LEU A 315 17.27 8.92 19.75
N LEU A 316 16.24 9.50 20.36
CA LEU A 316 16.05 10.95 20.24
C LEU A 316 17.10 11.70 21.09
N GLU A 317 17.82 12.66 20.50
CA GLU A 317 18.77 13.53 21.21
C GLU A 317 18.05 14.52 22.12
N LYS A 318 17.77 14.12 23.36
CA LYS A 318 17.00 14.94 24.30
C LYS A 318 17.72 16.20 24.73
N SER A 319 19.05 16.17 24.84
CA SER A 319 19.85 17.30 25.34
C SER A 319 19.75 18.54 24.45
N ARG A 320 19.56 18.35 23.14
CA ARG A 320 19.35 19.44 22.18
C ARG A 320 18.20 20.38 22.55
N LEU A 321 17.23 19.89 23.32
CA LEU A 321 16.11 20.72 23.76
C LEU A 321 16.56 21.85 24.70
N VAL A 322 17.53 21.59 25.57
CA VAL A 322 17.93 22.50 26.66
C VAL A 322 19.29 23.14 26.44
N TYR A 323 20.10 22.54 25.56
CA TYR A 323 21.46 22.98 25.26
C TYR A 323 21.74 22.90 23.76
N GLN A 324 22.36 23.94 23.22
CA GLN A 324 22.85 24.00 21.85
C GLN A 324 24.30 24.51 21.82
N GLU A 325 25.11 23.94 20.93
CA GLU A 325 26.47 24.44 20.68
C GLU A 325 26.44 25.65 19.74
N HIS A 326 27.56 26.38 19.65
CA HIS A 326 27.69 27.56 18.80
C HIS A 326 27.32 27.24 17.33
N ASN A 327 26.50 28.09 16.70
CA ASN A 327 25.96 27.94 15.34
C ASN A 327 25.05 26.70 15.12
N GLU A 328 24.54 26.08 16.20
CA GLU A 328 23.49 25.08 16.13
C GLU A 328 22.10 25.65 16.50
N ARG A 329 21.04 24.91 16.17
CA ARG A 329 19.66 25.23 16.58
C ARG A 329 19.04 24.10 17.39
N ASN A 330 17.96 24.46 18.07
CA ASN A 330 16.99 23.50 18.60
C ASN A 330 16.19 22.85 17.44
N TYR A 331 15.25 21.97 17.75
CA TYR A 331 14.39 21.31 16.75
C TYR A 331 13.60 22.31 15.90
N HIS A 332 13.45 22.03 14.61
CA HIS A 332 12.84 22.95 13.64
C HIS A 332 11.42 23.39 14.02
N VAL A 333 10.63 22.51 14.63
CA VAL A 333 9.24 22.77 15.01
C VAL A 333 9.07 24.02 15.88
N PHE A 334 10.04 24.36 16.74
CA PHE A 334 9.97 25.57 17.56
C PHE A 334 10.04 26.83 16.70
N TYR A 335 10.97 26.87 15.75
CA TYR A 335 11.13 28.00 14.83
C TYR A 335 9.96 28.09 13.84
N TYR A 336 9.45 26.96 13.37
CA TYR A 336 8.26 26.92 12.50
C TYR A 336 7.03 27.48 13.22
N LEU A 337 6.83 27.11 14.49
CA LEU A 337 5.73 27.63 15.30
C LEU A 337 5.85 29.15 15.50
N LEU A 338 7.04 29.65 15.85
CA LEU A 338 7.23 31.08 16.11
C LEU A 338 7.12 31.94 14.83
N ALA A 339 7.53 31.42 13.68
CA ALA A 339 7.47 32.14 12.40
C ALA A 339 6.10 32.03 11.70
N GLY A 340 5.42 30.89 11.83
CA GLY A 340 4.21 30.58 11.07
C GLY A 340 2.89 30.67 11.83
N ALA A 341 2.90 30.83 13.17
CA ALA A 341 1.66 30.95 13.94
C ALA A 341 0.86 32.21 13.57
N SER A 342 -0.47 32.06 13.50
CA SER A 342 -1.39 33.19 13.34
C SER A 342 -1.40 34.10 14.57
N GLU A 343 -1.80 35.37 14.44
CA GLU A 343 -1.87 36.31 15.56
C GLU A 343 -2.77 35.81 16.71
N ASP A 344 -3.87 35.13 16.39
CA ASP A 344 -4.73 34.48 17.37
C ASP A 344 -4.01 33.35 18.12
N GLU A 345 -3.21 32.53 17.43
CA GLU A 345 -2.42 31.47 18.03
C GLU A 345 -1.26 32.01 18.86
N ARG A 346 -0.60 33.08 18.40
CA ARG A 346 0.48 33.76 19.14
C ARG A 346 -0.02 34.26 20.48
N THR A 347 -1.22 34.86 20.50
CA THR A 347 -1.86 35.33 21.72
C THR A 347 -2.28 34.16 22.61
N ALA A 348 -2.94 33.14 22.05
CA ALA A 348 -3.43 31.98 22.79
C ALA A 348 -2.33 31.08 23.38
N PHE A 349 -1.13 31.10 22.79
CA PHE A 349 0.02 30.31 23.26
C PHE A 349 1.07 31.17 23.96
N HIS A 350 0.84 32.46 24.18
CA HIS A 350 1.80 33.41 24.74
C HIS A 350 3.16 33.37 24.02
N LEU A 351 3.18 33.31 22.68
CA LEU A 351 4.42 33.22 21.91
C LEU A 351 5.17 34.54 21.92
N LYS A 352 6.45 34.48 22.29
CA LYS A 352 7.41 35.59 22.28
C LYS A 352 8.37 35.46 21.10
N LYS A 353 9.30 36.41 20.94
CA LYS A 353 10.35 36.25 19.91
C LYS A 353 11.34 35.13 20.29
N PRO A 354 12.02 34.49 19.33
CA PRO A 354 12.96 33.40 19.61
C PRO A 354 14.05 33.75 20.62
N GLU A 355 14.52 35.01 20.62
CA GLU A 355 15.59 35.50 21.51
C GLU A 355 15.14 35.57 22.98
N GLU A 356 13.84 35.62 23.24
CA GLU A 356 13.26 35.70 24.59
C GLU A 356 13.12 34.34 25.27
N TYR A 357 13.48 33.25 24.58
CA TYR A 357 13.42 31.89 25.11
C TYR A 357 14.81 31.34 25.42
N HIS A 358 15.05 30.95 26.67
CA HIS A 358 16.34 30.38 27.11
C HIS A 358 16.77 29.15 26.30
N TYR A 359 15.81 28.32 25.89
CA TYR A 359 16.05 27.11 25.09
C TYR A 359 16.30 27.39 23.59
N LEU A 360 16.17 28.63 23.12
CA LEU A 360 16.38 29.02 21.73
C LEU A 360 17.45 30.12 21.55
N SER A 361 17.88 30.78 22.64
CA SER A 361 18.68 32.02 22.62
C SER A 361 20.20 31.82 22.54
N GLN A 362 20.68 30.63 22.22
CA GLN A 362 22.09 30.24 22.31
C GLN A 362 22.84 30.35 20.95
N ASP A 363 22.82 31.53 20.29
CA ASP A 363 23.66 31.95 19.14
C ASP A 363 23.19 31.78 17.67
N CYS A 364 22.02 31.19 17.34
CA CYS A 364 21.60 31.09 15.92
C CYS A 364 20.09 31.21 15.63
N PHE A 365 19.65 32.36 15.12
CA PHE A 365 18.22 32.68 14.89
C PHE A 365 17.78 32.66 13.42
N THR A 366 18.67 32.95 12.48
CA THR A 366 18.37 33.07 11.04
C THR A 366 19.11 32.03 10.21
N VAL A 367 18.46 31.51 9.17
CA VAL A 367 19.09 30.67 8.13
C VAL A 367 18.85 31.33 6.78
N GLU A 368 19.91 31.65 6.07
CA GLU A 368 19.84 32.24 4.73
C GLU A 368 19.09 31.31 3.76
N GLY A 369 18.06 31.83 3.09
CA GLY A 369 17.31 31.12 2.04
C GLY A 369 16.19 30.19 2.51
N GLU A 370 15.84 30.12 3.80
CA GLU A 370 14.70 29.33 4.32
C GLU A 370 13.45 30.21 4.53
N ASP A 371 12.34 29.85 3.90
CA ASP A 371 11.01 30.40 4.21
C ASP A 371 10.34 29.55 5.31
N LEU A 372 10.65 29.88 6.57
CA LEU A 372 10.14 29.18 7.76
C LEU A 372 8.60 29.19 7.84
N LYS A 373 7.94 30.18 7.22
CA LYS A 373 6.48 30.27 7.19
C LYS A 373 5.91 29.23 6.24
N HIS A 374 6.47 29.11 5.04
CA HIS A 374 6.11 28.06 4.10
C HIS A 374 6.37 26.65 4.68
N ASP A 375 7.48 26.46 5.41
CA ASP A 375 7.76 25.17 6.05
C ASP A 375 6.77 24.83 7.18
N PHE A 376 6.25 25.83 7.90
CA PHE A 376 5.16 25.62 8.85
C PHE A 376 3.85 25.23 8.16
N GLU A 377 3.49 25.87 7.04
CA GLU A 377 2.32 25.50 6.24
C GLU A 377 2.45 24.06 5.72
N ARG A 378 3.64 23.69 5.23
CA ARG A 378 3.96 22.32 4.81
C ARG A 378 3.82 21.31 5.96
N LEU A 379 4.28 21.67 7.16
CA LEU A 379 4.11 20.83 8.35
C LEU A 379 2.63 20.65 8.69
N GLN A 380 1.82 21.72 8.66
CA GLN A 380 0.39 21.64 8.95
C GLN A 380 -0.36 20.75 7.96
N LEU A 381 -0.04 20.85 6.66
CA LEU A 381 -0.57 19.98 5.62
C LEU A 381 -0.13 18.53 5.82
N ALA A 382 1.14 18.28 6.17
CA ALA A 382 1.65 16.94 6.46
C ALA A 382 0.95 16.31 7.67
N MET A 383 0.75 17.08 8.74
CA MET A 383 -0.03 16.65 9.89
C MET A 383 -1.48 16.33 9.51
N GLU A 384 -2.09 17.09 8.60
CA GLU A 384 -3.45 16.80 8.10
C GLU A 384 -3.51 15.51 7.29
N MET A 385 -2.55 15.27 6.39
CA MET A 385 -2.45 14.04 5.59
C MET A 385 -2.35 12.79 6.48
N VAL A 386 -1.62 12.88 7.60
CA VAL A 386 -1.49 11.77 8.56
C VAL A 386 -2.72 11.63 9.48
N GLY A 387 -3.65 12.59 9.42
CA GLY A 387 -4.92 12.54 10.17
C GLY A 387 -4.87 13.22 11.54
N PHE A 388 -3.96 14.17 11.77
CA PHE A 388 -4.01 15.06 12.93
C PHE A 388 -5.09 16.13 12.74
N LEU A 389 -6.11 16.09 13.59
CA LEU A 389 -7.20 17.08 13.56
C LEU A 389 -6.72 18.46 14.04
N PRO A 390 -7.36 19.57 13.60
CA PRO A 390 -6.99 20.92 14.04
C PRO A 390 -6.92 21.09 15.56
N ALA A 391 -7.88 20.52 16.29
CA ALA A 391 -7.89 20.55 17.76
C ALA A 391 -6.67 19.86 18.39
N THR A 392 -6.23 18.74 17.80
CA THR A 392 -5.05 18.00 18.25
C THR A 392 -3.76 18.76 17.90
N ARG A 393 -3.67 19.37 16.70
CA ARG A 393 -2.55 20.25 16.33
C ARG A 393 -2.41 21.40 17.33
N LYS A 394 -3.51 22.04 17.71
CA LYS A 394 -3.54 23.11 18.71
C LYS A 394 -2.96 22.65 20.07
N GLN A 395 -3.30 21.44 20.52
CA GLN A 395 -2.76 20.86 21.76
C GLN A 395 -1.26 20.57 21.69
N ILE A 396 -0.76 20.10 20.53
CA ILE A 396 0.66 19.85 20.31
C ILE A 396 1.44 21.18 20.39
N PHE A 397 0.98 22.21 19.67
CA PHE A 397 1.65 23.52 19.66
C PHE A 397 1.56 24.23 21.02
N SER A 398 0.44 24.10 21.74
CA SER A 398 0.31 24.59 23.12
C SER A 398 1.34 23.94 24.07
N LEU A 399 1.56 22.63 23.95
CA LEU A 399 2.58 21.93 24.74
C LEU A 399 4.01 22.37 24.38
N LEU A 400 4.31 22.60 23.10
CA LEU A 400 5.60 23.15 22.69
C LEU A 400 5.85 24.54 23.30
N SER A 401 4.83 25.40 23.31
CA SER A 401 4.93 26.70 24.00
C SER A 401 5.16 26.54 25.50
N ALA A 402 4.47 25.61 26.15
CA ALA A 402 4.67 25.33 27.58
C ALA A 402 6.12 24.91 27.88
N ILE A 403 6.74 24.12 26.99
CA ILE A 403 8.15 23.70 27.12
C ILE A 403 9.09 24.91 26.98
N LEU A 404 8.83 25.83 26.04
CA LEU A 404 9.64 27.04 25.88
C LEU A 404 9.56 27.96 27.11
N HIS A 405 8.36 28.20 27.64
CA HIS A 405 8.18 29.01 28.86
C HIS A 405 8.74 28.33 30.11
N LEU A 406 8.69 27.00 30.20
CA LEU A 406 9.31 26.25 31.28
C LEU A 406 10.83 26.52 31.35
N GLY A 407 11.51 26.65 30.21
CA GLY A 407 12.94 26.98 30.14
C GLY A 407 13.29 28.37 30.66
N ASN A 408 12.34 29.30 30.64
CA ASN A 408 12.56 30.66 31.11
C ASN A 408 12.51 30.78 32.64
N ILE A 409 12.06 29.75 33.37
CA ILE A 409 12.04 29.78 34.85
C ILE A 409 13.48 29.83 35.38
N CYS A 410 13.76 30.86 36.17
CA CYS A 410 15.05 31.13 36.81
C CYS A 410 14.94 30.99 38.33
N TYR A 411 16.03 30.57 38.98
CA TYR A 411 16.05 30.28 40.43
C TYR A 411 17.00 31.20 41.19
N LYS A 412 16.63 31.59 42.42
CA LYS A 412 17.46 32.33 43.41
C LYS A 412 17.51 31.58 44.74
N ARG A 413 18.52 31.85 45.56
CA ARG A 413 18.60 31.34 46.94
C ARG A 413 17.79 32.25 47.88
N LYS A 414 17.08 31.67 48.85
CA LYS A 414 16.41 32.43 49.92
C LYS A 414 17.43 32.96 50.93
N THR A 415 17.26 34.19 51.38
CA THR A 415 18.23 34.93 52.19
C THR A 415 18.18 34.64 53.70
N TYR A 416 17.13 33.99 54.24
CA TYR A 416 16.88 33.99 55.69
C TYR A 416 16.79 32.62 56.41
N ARG A 417 16.60 31.47 55.74
CA ARG A 417 16.68 30.12 56.38
C ARG A 417 16.96 29.01 55.36
N ASP A 418 17.95 28.16 55.70
CA ASP A 418 18.42 26.96 54.97
C ASP A 418 18.74 27.16 53.47
N ASP A 419 19.47 26.24 52.86
CA ASP A 419 19.82 26.19 51.42
C ASP A 419 18.58 26.04 50.48
N SER A 420 17.46 26.68 50.82
CA SER A 420 16.21 26.67 50.08
C SER A 420 16.23 27.66 48.91
N ILE A 421 15.59 27.26 47.81
CA ILE A 421 15.51 28.03 46.58
C ILE A 421 14.13 28.66 46.38
N ASP A 422 14.09 29.72 45.59
CA ASP A 422 12.89 30.40 45.15
C ASP A 422 12.98 30.72 43.65
N ILE A 423 11.85 31.06 43.03
CA ILE A 423 11.81 31.43 41.61
C ILE A 423 12.02 32.94 41.45
N CYS A 424 12.92 33.34 40.55
CA CYS A 424 13.27 34.74 40.30
C CYS A 424 12.17 35.51 39.58
N ASN A 425 11.49 34.82 38.65
CA ASN A 425 10.53 35.37 37.71
C ASN A 425 9.17 34.67 37.86
N PRO A 426 8.42 34.98 38.93
CA PRO A 426 7.15 34.33 39.22
C PRO A 426 6.09 34.58 38.13
N GLU A 427 6.22 35.62 37.31
CA GLU A 427 5.29 35.94 36.23
C GLU A 427 5.20 34.86 35.12
N VAL A 428 6.22 33.99 35.01
CA VAL A 428 6.24 32.89 34.04
C VAL A 428 5.44 31.67 34.54
N LEU A 429 5.30 31.49 35.87
CA LEU A 429 4.60 30.35 36.46
C LEU A 429 3.11 30.29 36.08
N PRO A 430 2.32 31.39 36.13
CA PRO A 430 0.94 31.38 35.68
C PRO A 430 0.79 30.93 34.22
N VAL A 431 1.68 31.39 33.34
CA VAL A 431 1.67 31.04 31.90
C VAL A 431 1.89 29.54 31.70
N VAL A 432 2.92 28.97 32.36
CA VAL A 432 3.19 27.52 32.29
C VAL A 432 2.05 26.71 32.93
N SER A 433 1.50 27.20 34.04
CA SER A 433 0.37 26.59 34.75
C SER A 433 -0.90 26.56 33.88
N GLU A 434 -1.18 27.63 33.14
CA GLU A 434 -2.30 27.74 32.20
C GLU A 434 -2.12 26.77 31.02
N LEU A 435 -0.96 26.81 30.34
CA LEU A 435 -0.70 25.97 29.17
C LEU A 435 -0.67 24.46 29.51
N LEU A 436 -0.17 24.09 30.70
CA LEU A 436 -0.20 22.70 31.18
C LEU A 436 -1.52 22.33 31.88
N GLU A 437 -2.43 23.29 32.08
CA GLU A 437 -3.68 23.16 32.84
C GLU A 437 -3.50 22.47 34.21
N VAL A 438 -2.46 22.85 34.94
CA VAL A 438 -2.16 22.37 36.30
C VAL A 438 -2.43 23.46 37.34
N LYS A 439 -2.35 23.11 38.64
CA LYS A 439 -2.40 24.11 39.70
C LYS A 439 -1.02 24.74 39.88
N GLU A 440 -0.97 26.07 39.96
CA GLU A 440 0.27 26.83 40.10
C GLU A 440 1.06 26.45 41.35
N GLU A 441 0.39 26.31 42.49
CA GLU A 441 0.99 25.88 43.76
C GLU A 441 1.73 24.53 43.64
N MET A 442 1.11 23.57 42.95
CA MET A 442 1.67 22.23 42.75
C MET A 442 2.86 22.26 41.79
N LEU A 443 2.82 23.15 40.78
CA LEU A 443 3.93 23.37 39.85
C LEU A 443 5.13 24.00 40.58
N PHE A 444 4.88 25.00 41.42
CA PHE A 444 5.91 25.62 42.26
C PHE A 444 6.56 24.60 43.20
N GLU A 445 5.78 23.81 43.93
CA GLU A 445 6.30 22.76 44.82
C GLU A 445 7.16 21.74 44.06
N ALA A 446 6.71 21.30 42.89
CA ALA A 446 7.42 20.29 42.09
C ALA A 446 8.77 20.77 41.54
N LEU A 447 8.90 22.08 41.28
CA LEU A 447 10.11 22.71 40.76
C LEU A 447 11.10 23.14 41.86
N THR A 448 10.63 23.28 43.11
CA THR A 448 11.45 23.79 44.23
C THR A 448 11.76 22.75 45.31
N THR A 449 10.98 21.67 45.39
CA THR A 449 11.12 20.63 46.42
C THR A 449 11.04 19.21 45.85
N ARG A 450 11.63 18.25 46.57
CA ARG A 450 11.49 16.80 46.32
C ARG A 450 10.77 16.12 47.48
N LYS A 451 9.87 15.19 47.17
CA LYS A 451 9.20 14.34 48.16
C LYS A 451 9.85 12.96 48.12
N THR A 452 10.45 12.54 49.24
CA THR A 452 11.11 11.24 49.39
C THR A 452 10.32 10.41 50.40
N VAL A 453 9.96 9.18 50.03
CA VAL A 453 9.23 8.26 50.91
C VAL A 453 10.23 7.27 51.50
N THR A 454 10.63 7.49 52.74
CA THR A 454 11.33 6.51 53.58
C THR A 454 10.30 5.76 54.44
N VAL A 455 10.65 4.60 54.99
CA VAL A 455 9.73 3.63 55.64
C VAL A 455 8.71 4.33 56.58
N GLY A 456 7.50 4.59 56.07
CA GLY A 456 6.39 5.19 56.82
C GLY A 456 6.26 6.73 56.79
N GLU A 457 7.30 7.48 56.41
CA GLU A 457 7.33 8.96 56.50
C GLU A 457 7.64 9.62 55.15
N LYS A 458 6.92 10.72 54.85
CA LYS A 458 7.13 11.54 53.66
C LYS A 458 8.03 12.74 54.02
N LEU A 459 9.29 12.69 53.60
CA LEU A 459 10.25 13.77 53.79
C LEU A 459 10.21 14.73 52.59
N ILE A 460 9.90 16.00 52.83
CA ILE A 460 9.97 17.06 51.82
C ILE A 460 11.30 17.79 51.99
N VAL A 461 12.13 17.79 50.95
CA VAL A 461 13.47 18.41 50.96
C VAL A 461 13.55 19.46 49.86
N PRO A 462 14.03 20.69 50.13
CA PRO A 462 14.23 21.69 49.08
C PRO A 462 15.37 21.29 48.13
N TYR A 463 15.27 21.67 46.86
CA TYR A 463 16.37 21.48 45.90
C TYR A 463 17.49 22.49 46.11
N LYS A 464 18.71 22.07 45.78
CA LYS A 464 19.83 23.01 45.56
C LYS A 464 19.69 23.67 44.19
N LEU A 465 20.34 24.82 43.99
CA LEU A 465 20.24 25.60 42.74
C LEU A 465 20.59 24.76 41.49
N ALA A 466 21.68 24.00 41.49
CA ALA A 466 22.06 23.13 40.37
C ALA A 466 21.08 21.96 40.16
N GLU A 467 20.52 21.41 41.25
CA GLU A 467 19.53 20.34 41.18
C GLU A 467 18.22 20.83 40.56
N ALA A 468 17.79 22.06 40.88
CA ALA A 468 16.56 22.65 40.38
C ALA A 468 16.59 22.93 38.87
N CYS A 469 17.70 23.48 38.35
CA CYS A 469 17.90 23.64 36.92
C CYS A 469 17.83 22.28 36.19
N THR A 470 18.51 21.27 36.75
CA THR A 470 18.48 19.90 36.21
C THR A 470 17.06 19.35 36.19
N VAL A 471 16.27 19.58 37.26
CA VAL A 471 14.88 19.12 37.36
C VAL A 471 13.97 19.77 36.32
N ARG A 472 14.07 21.09 36.13
CA ARG A 472 13.36 21.85 35.08
C ARG A 472 13.69 21.28 33.70
N ASP A 473 14.97 21.08 33.42
CA ASP A 473 15.46 20.58 32.14
C ASP A 473 15.02 19.13 31.89
N SER A 474 15.09 18.26 32.91
CA SER A 474 14.57 16.89 32.86
C SER A 474 13.06 16.85 32.60
N MET A 475 12.29 17.79 33.18
CA MET A 475 10.85 17.91 32.92
C MET A 475 10.59 18.29 31.46
N ALA A 476 11.28 19.31 30.93
CA ALA A 476 11.18 19.73 29.53
C ALA A 476 11.54 18.58 28.57
N LYS A 477 12.70 17.93 28.77
CA LYS A 477 13.18 16.80 27.96
C LYS A 477 12.19 15.65 27.94
N SER A 478 11.60 15.33 29.09
CA SER A 478 10.65 14.23 29.22
C SER A 478 9.30 14.54 28.58
N LEU A 479 8.80 15.78 28.69
CA LEU A 479 7.58 16.22 28.00
C LEU A 479 7.74 16.16 26.48
N TYR A 480 8.86 16.68 25.95
CA TYR A 480 9.16 16.65 24.52
C TYR A 480 9.32 15.22 24.01
N SER A 481 10.07 14.38 24.73
CA SER A 481 10.21 12.97 24.38
C SER A 481 8.86 12.26 24.33
N ALA A 482 8.01 12.43 25.36
CA ALA A 482 6.69 11.83 25.42
C ALA A 482 5.77 12.30 24.29
N LEU A 483 5.86 13.59 23.92
CA LEU A 483 5.16 14.15 22.75
C LEU A 483 5.64 13.48 21.45
N PHE A 484 6.95 13.36 21.25
CA PHE A 484 7.51 12.72 20.06
C PHE A 484 7.12 11.24 19.98
N ASP A 485 7.22 10.50 21.09
CA ASP A 485 6.72 9.12 21.23
C ASP A 485 5.25 9.00 20.81
N TRP A 486 4.41 9.92 21.28
CA TRP A 486 3.00 9.95 20.95
C TRP A 486 2.73 10.28 19.48
N ILE A 487 3.50 11.18 18.87
CA ILE A 487 3.41 11.49 17.43
C ILE A 487 3.74 10.25 16.61
N VAL A 488 4.85 9.56 16.88
CA VAL A 488 5.22 8.32 16.19
C VAL A 488 4.14 7.24 16.36
N PHE A 489 3.60 7.09 17.57
CA PHE A 489 2.48 6.17 17.83
C PHE A 489 1.24 6.50 16.99
N ARG A 490 0.90 7.78 16.84
CA ARG A 490 -0.25 8.22 16.03
C ARG A 490 -0.02 8.02 14.53
N ILE A 491 1.19 8.29 14.05
CA ILE A 491 1.60 8.00 12.67
C ILE A 491 1.42 6.49 12.40
N ASN A 492 1.97 5.63 13.25
CA ASN A 492 1.84 4.18 13.12
C ASN A 492 0.38 3.70 13.15
N HIS A 493 -0.47 4.31 13.97
CA HIS A 493 -1.90 3.99 13.95
C HIS A 493 -2.58 4.39 12.63
N ALA A 494 -2.19 5.50 12.01
CA ALA A 494 -2.72 5.91 10.71
C ALA A 494 -2.22 5.01 9.56
N LEU A 495 -1.02 4.42 9.70
CA LEU A 495 -0.39 3.54 8.72
C LEU A 495 -0.84 2.08 8.78
N LEU A 496 -1.52 1.66 9.86
CA LEU A 496 -2.05 0.30 10.00
C LEU A 496 -3.43 0.15 9.34
N ASN A 497 -3.62 -0.96 8.63
CA ASN A 497 -4.89 -1.29 8.01
C ASN A 497 -5.71 -2.18 8.97
N ASN A 498 -6.99 -1.86 9.20
CA ASN A 498 -7.83 -2.64 10.13
C ASN A 498 -8.02 -4.11 9.69
N LYS A 499 -7.75 -4.43 8.42
CA LYS A 499 -7.73 -5.81 7.89
C LYS A 499 -6.53 -6.65 8.38
N ASP A 500 -5.50 -6.02 8.97
CA ASP A 500 -4.27 -6.65 9.47
C ASP A 500 -4.48 -7.59 10.65
N LEU A 501 -5.66 -7.58 11.27
CA LEU A 501 -6.00 -8.38 12.43
C LEU A 501 -6.87 -9.61 12.12
N GLU A 502 -7.36 -9.72 10.88
CA GLU A 502 -8.30 -10.77 10.45
C GLU A 502 -7.69 -11.76 9.45
N ASP A 503 -6.74 -11.30 8.61
CA ASP A 503 -6.10 -12.16 7.60
C ASP A 503 -4.78 -12.74 8.10
N THR A 504 -4.66 -14.07 8.05
CA THR A 504 -3.43 -14.85 8.34
C THR A 504 -2.45 -14.91 7.15
N THR A 505 -2.60 -14.01 6.18
CA THR A 505 -1.75 -13.98 4.97
C THR A 505 -0.30 -13.62 5.34
N LYS A 506 0.68 -14.28 4.71
CA LYS A 506 2.09 -13.93 4.85
C LYS A 506 2.27 -12.47 4.41
N ILE A 507 2.87 -11.66 5.27
CA ILE A 507 3.21 -10.27 4.97
C ILE A 507 4.70 -10.22 4.68
N LEU A 508 5.06 -9.73 3.50
CA LEU A 508 6.44 -9.42 3.15
C LEU A 508 6.71 -7.96 3.49
N SER A 509 7.97 -7.63 3.77
CA SER A 509 8.34 -6.28 4.16
C SER A 509 9.69 -5.84 3.64
N ILE A 510 9.80 -4.54 3.36
CA ILE A 510 11.04 -3.86 3.03
C ILE A 510 11.29 -2.81 4.11
N GLY A 511 12.34 -3.02 4.90
CA GLY A 511 12.78 -2.09 5.94
C GLY A 511 13.82 -1.11 5.42
N VAL A 512 13.60 0.20 5.57
CA VAL A 512 14.57 1.23 5.23
C VAL A 512 15.10 1.84 6.50
N LEU A 513 16.40 1.70 6.73
CA LEU A 513 17.09 2.20 7.92
C LEU A 513 17.84 3.50 7.60
N ASP A 514 17.47 4.57 8.30
CA ASP A 514 18.15 5.87 8.28
C ASP A 514 18.52 6.25 9.72
N ILE A 515 19.81 6.11 10.03
CA ILE A 515 20.35 6.50 11.33
C ILE A 515 21.26 7.71 11.21
N PHE A 516 21.55 8.35 12.35
CA PHE A 516 22.56 9.40 12.45
C PHE A 516 23.90 8.95 11.87
N GLY A 517 24.61 9.89 11.25
CA GLY A 517 25.97 9.62 10.82
C GLY A 517 26.93 9.52 12.00
N PHE A 518 28.13 9.04 11.74
CA PHE A 518 29.26 9.19 12.67
C PHE A 518 29.54 10.69 12.89
N GLU A 519 29.79 11.08 14.15
CA GLU A 519 29.99 12.47 14.56
C GLU A 519 31.29 12.62 15.36
N ASP A 520 32.08 13.63 15.00
CA ASP A 520 33.27 14.05 15.74
C ASP A 520 33.32 15.58 15.72
N TYR A 521 33.05 16.19 16.87
CA TYR A 521 33.06 17.63 17.10
C TYR A 521 34.27 18.02 17.97
N GLU A 522 34.50 19.33 18.13
CA GLU A 522 35.54 19.82 19.06
C GLU A 522 35.29 19.36 20.50
N ASN A 523 34.01 19.34 20.92
CA ASN A 523 33.57 18.89 22.24
C ASN A 523 32.58 17.72 22.12
N ASN A 524 33.05 16.47 22.25
CA ASN A 524 32.15 15.31 22.23
C ASN A 524 31.71 14.90 23.64
N SER A 525 30.43 14.55 23.77
CA SER A 525 29.75 14.19 25.02
C SER A 525 29.13 12.78 24.94
N PHE A 526 28.35 12.38 25.96
CA PHE A 526 27.64 11.11 26.07
C PHE A 526 26.75 10.79 24.85
N GLU A 527 26.18 11.80 24.23
CA GLU A 527 25.32 11.67 23.06
C GLU A 527 26.12 11.19 21.83
N GLN A 528 27.25 11.85 21.53
CA GLN A 528 28.15 11.41 20.46
C GLN A 528 28.71 10.02 20.76
N PHE A 529 28.97 9.70 22.03
CA PHE A 529 29.41 8.37 22.44
C PHE A 529 28.35 7.29 22.08
N CYS A 530 27.06 7.57 22.32
CA CYS A 530 25.97 6.66 21.94
C CYS A 530 25.80 6.57 20.42
N ILE A 531 25.86 7.70 19.70
CA ILE A 531 25.74 7.76 18.23
C ILE A 531 26.88 6.99 17.55
N ASN A 532 28.12 7.18 18.01
CA ASN A 532 29.29 6.52 17.44
C ASN A 532 29.28 5.02 17.77
N PHE A 533 28.80 4.61 18.95
CA PHE A 533 28.57 3.19 19.24
C PHE A 533 27.53 2.54 18.32
N ALA A 534 26.42 3.23 18.00
CA ALA A 534 25.45 2.73 17.02
C ALA A 534 26.07 2.54 15.64
N ASN A 535 26.87 3.51 15.19
CA ASN A 535 27.59 3.44 13.91
C ASN A 535 28.64 2.31 13.92
N GLU A 536 29.36 2.12 15.02
CA GLU A 536 30.32 1.02 15.20
C GLU A 536 29.62 -0.34 15.04
N ARG A 537 28.43 -0.50 15.64
CA ARG A 537 27.61 -1.71 15.52
C ARG A 537 27.10 -1.96 14.10
N LEU A 538 26.62 -0.92 13.41
CA LEU A 538 26.19 -1.05 12.01
C LEU A 538 27.36 -1.36 11.07
N GLN A 539 28.53 -0.76 11.31
CA GLN A 539 29.73 -1.09 10.53
C GLN A 539 30.16 -2.54 10.78
N HIS A 540 30.03 -3.04 12.01
CA HIS A 540 30.28 -4.44 12.30
C HIS A 540 29.30 -5.37 11.56
N TYR A 541 28.01 -5.03 11.53
CA TYR A 541 27.02 -5.78 10.74
C TYR A 541 27.33 -5.77 9.24
N PHE A 542 27.76 -4.63 8.70
CA PHE A 542 28.23 -4.53 7.31
C PHE A 542 29.44 -5.43 7.08
N ASN A 543 30.46 -5.36 7.94
CA ASN A 543 31.66 -6.18 7.80
C ASN A 543 31.35 -7.68 7.91
N GLN A 544 30.43 -8.06 8.80
CA GLN A 544 29.97 -9.45 8.92
C GLN A 544 29.30 -9.95 7.65
N HIS A 545 28.40 -9.17 7.04
CA HIS A 545 27.66 -9.61 5.85
C HIS A 545 28.50 -9.59 4.58
N ILE A 546 29.39 -8.62 4.42
CA ILE A 546 30.22 -8.47 3.22
C ILE A 546 31.46 -9.36 3.26
N PHE A 547 32.10 -9.53 4.42
CA PHE A 547 33.36 -10.28 4.51
C PHE A 547 33.18 -11.64 5.17
N LYS A 548 32.66 -11.67 6.41
CA LYS A 548 32.69 -12.89 7.23
C LYS A 548 31.78 -13.98 6.68
N LEU A 549 30.50 -13.67 6.45
CA LEU A 549 29.52 -14.64 5.93
C LEU A 549 29.88 -15.12 4.53
N GLU A 550 30.38 -14.22 3.66
CA GLU A 550 30.80 -14.58 2.30
C GLU A 550 32.03 -15.51 2.32
N GLN A 551 33.04 -15.22 3.14
CA GLN A 551 34.20 -16.11 3.28
C GLN A 551 33.86 -17.45 3.96
N GLU A 552 32.93 -17.46 4.93
CA GLU A 552 32.44 -18.70 5.57
C GLU A 552 31.67 -19.58 4.58
N GLU A 553 30.87 -18.98 3.70
CA GLU A 553 30.15 -19.70 2.63
C GLU A 553 31.13 -20.33 1.64
N TYR A 554 32.16 -19.61 1.20
CA TYR A 554 33.21 -20.16 0.33
C TYR A 554 33.93 -21.35 0.98
N ARG A 555 34.24 -21.27 2.27
CA ARG A 555 34.84 -22.41 3.01
C ARG A 555 33.88 -23.58 3.14
N ALA A 556 32.61 -23.33 3.44
CA ALA A 556 31.60 -24.39 3.57
C ALA A 556 31.42 -25.15 2.25
N GLU A 557 31.39 -24.42 1.14
CA GLU A 557 31.25 -24.95 -0.23
C GLU A 557 32.56 -25.51 -0.81
N GLY A 558 33.69 -25.35 -0.11
CA GLY A 558 34.98 -25.89 -0.53
C GLY A 558 35.60 -25.15 -1.72
N ILE A 559 35.28 -23.86 -1.88
CA ILE A 559 35.79 -22.97 -2.92
C ILE A 559 37.25 -22.61 -2.60
N SER A 560 38.13 -22.71 -3.59
CA SER A 560 39.52 -22.31 -3.46
C SER A 560 39.60 -20.78 -3.44
N TRP A 561 39.91 -20.22 -2.27
CA TRP A 561 39.86 -18.77 -2.01
C TRP A 561 41.00 -18.31 -1.09
N ARG A 562 41.52 -17.10 -1.34
CA ARG A 562 42.46 -16.43 -0.45
C ARG A 562 41.68 -15.49 0.47
N ASN A 563 41.68 -15.77 1.77
CA ASN A 563 41.03 -14.89 2.75
C ASN A 563 41.57 -13.45 2.60
N ILE A 564 40.67 -12.49 2.53
CA ILE A 564 40.99 -11.06 2.47
C ILE A 564 40.86 -10.51 3.88
N ASP A 565 41.96 -9.95 4.37
CA ASP A 565 41.97 -9.26 5.65
C ASP A 565 41.12 -7.99 5.56
N TYR A 566 40.31 -7.78 6.59
CA TYR A 566 39.52 -6.57 6.77
C TYR A 566 39.68 -6.06 8.21
N ILE A 567 39.38 -4.78 8.43
CA ILE A 567 39.48 -4.17 9.75
C ILE A 567 38.30 -4.65 10.61
N ASP A 568 38.57 -5.58 11.52
CA ASP A 568 37.57 -6.04 12.48
C ASP A 568 37.45 -5.05 13.66
N ASN A 569 36.24 -4.55 13.88
CA ASN A 569 35.92 -3.61 14.94
C ASN A 569 35.25 -4.27 16.17
N THR A 570 35.21 -5.60 16.23
CA THR A 570 34.69 -6.37 17.38
C THR A 570 35.37 -5.97 18.71
N GLY A 571 36.68 -5.67 18.68
CA GLY A 571 37.43 -5.22 19.87
C GLY A 571 36.88 -3.91 20.47
N CYS A 572 36.59 -2.92 19.63
CA CYS A 572 36.00 -1.64 20.04
C CYS A 572 34.58 -1.83 20.59
N ILE A 573 33.75 -2.67 19.94
CA ILE A 573 32.41 -2.99 20.42
C ILE A 573 32.45 -3.66 21.80
N ASN A 574 33.38 -4.59 22.00
CA ASN A 574 33.53 -5.29 23.26
C ASN A 574 33.95 -4.34 24.39
N LEU A 575 34.86 -3.41 24.13
CA LEU A 575 35.22 -2.35 25.08
C LEU A 575 33.98 -1.55 25.53
N ILE A 576 33.09 -1.20 24.61
CA ILE A 576 31.96 -0.34 24.91
C ILE A 576 30.80 -1.09 25.59
N SER A 577 30.51 -2.35 25.21
CA SER A 577 29.28 -3.03 25.66
C SER A 577 29.41 -4.46 26.20
N LYS A 578 30.58 -5.12 26.14
CA LYS A 578 30.74 -6.49 26.65
C LYS A 578 30.84 -6.52 28.18
N LYS A 579 29.85 -7.14 28.82
CA LYS A 579 29.85 -7.32 30.28
C LYS A 579 30.98 -8.28 30.72
N PRO A 580 31.54 -8.12 31.93
CA PRO A 580 31.23 -7.10 32.94
C PRO A 580 32.12 -5.84 32.86
N THR A 581 33.20 -5.86 32.09
CA THR A 581 34.23 -4.81 32.15
C THR A 581 33.98 -3.63 31.21
N ALA A 582 32.91 -3.63 30.41
CA ALA A 582 32.68 -2.60 29.41
C ALA A 582 32.33 -1.20 29.97
N LEU A 583 32.62 -0.16 29.19
CA LEU A 583 32.40 1.24 29.54
C LEU A 583 30.96 1.55 29.97
N PHE A 584 29.94 1.05 29.24
CA PHE A 584 28.55 1.27 29.66
C PHE A 584 28.21 0.57 30.97
N HIS A 585 28.78 -0.60 31.24
CA HIS A 585 28.53 -1.32 32.49
C HIS A 585 29.15 -0.58 33.67
N LEU A 586 30.40 -0.12 33.52
CA LEU A 586 31.10 0.69 34.52
C LEU A 586 30.38 2.02 34.78
N LEU A 587 29.84 2.66 33.74
CA LEU A 587 29.00 3.85 33.86
C LEU A 587 27.73 3.57 34.68
N ASP A 588 27.03 2.48 34.40
CA ASP A 588 25.81 2.10 35.13
C ASP A 588 26.09 1.77 36.59
N GLU A 589 27.22 1.14 36.89
CA GLU A 589 27.67 0.91 38.26
C GLU A 589 27.93 2.25 38.98
N GLU A 590 28.72 3.15 38.40
CA GLU A 590 29.04 4.46 39.01
C GLU A 590 27.82 5.37 39.16
N CYS A 591 26.84 5.27 38.27
CA CYS A 591 25.54 5.94 38.42
C CYS A 591 24.73 5.42 39.61
N ASN A 592 24.98 4.19 40.07
CA ASN A 592 24.29 3.62 41.23
C ASN A 592 24.91 3.99 42.58
N PHE A 593 26.14 4.53 42.61
CA PHE A 593 26.83 4.97 43.82
C PHE A 593 26.54 6.44 44.14
N PRO A 594 25.93 6.77 45.29
CA PRO A 594 25.52 8.14 45.62
C PRO A 594 26.66 9.15 45.75
N GLN A 595 27.86 8.72 46.15
CA GLN A 595 29.03 9.57 46.35
C GLN A 595 29.99 9.58 45.15
N ALA A 596 29.73 8.79 44.11
CA ALA A 596 30.58 8.80 42.92
C ALA A 596 30.47 10.15 42.19
N THR A 597 31.50 10.51 41.43
CA THR A 597 31.59 11.73 40.62
C THR A 597 32.01 11.37 39.19
N ASN A 598 31.93 12.34 38.26
CA ASN A 598 32.43 12.13 36.90
C ASN A 598 33.95 11.86 36.88
N GLN A 599 34.71 12.34 37.87
CA GLN A 599 36.12 12.03 38.01
C GLN A 599 36.37 10.59 38.47
N THR A 600 35.59 10.07 39.44
CA THR A 600 35.73 8.67 39.89
C THR A 600 35.38 7.69 38.77
N LEU A 601 34.43 8.05 37.89
CA LEU A 601 34.12 7.29 36.68
C LEU A 601 35.33 7.22 35.73
N LEU A 602 35.97 8.37 35.46
CA LEU A 602 37.16 8.41 34.59
C LEU A 602 38.32 7.60 35.18
N ASP A 603 38.55 7.71 36.48
CA ASP A 603 39.59 6.93 37.17
C ASP A 603 39.31 5.43 37.10
N LYS A 604 38.03 5.03 37.14
CA LYS A 604 37.62 3.63 36.97
C LYS A 604 37.82 3.15 35.54
N PHE A 605 37.50 3.97 34.53
CA PHE A 605 37.83 3.67 33.13
C PHE A 605 39.33 3.49 32.92
N LYS A 606 40.15 4.38 33.50
CA LYS A 606 41.62 4.27 33.48
C LYS A 606 42.08 2.95 34.09
N ARG A 607 41.73 2.69 35.36
CA ARG A 607 42.16 1.46 36.08
C ARG A 607 41.80 0.17 35.35
N GLN A 608 40.65 0.11 34.69
CA GLN A 608 40.16 -1.12 34.05
C GLN A 608 40.70 -1.32 32.63
N HIS A 609 41.05 -0.24 31.92
CA HIS A 609 41.38 -0.29 30.48
C HIS A 609 42.69 0.39 30.09
N GLU A 610 43.52 0.76 31.05
CA GLU A 610 44.89 1.21 30.79
C GLU A 610 45.66 0.13 30.01
N GLY A 611 46.23 0.49 28.86
CA GLY A 611 46.93 -0.42 27.95
C GLY A 611 46.06 -1.11 26.88
N ASN A 612 44.74 -0.91 26.84
CA ASN A 612 43.90 -1.42 25.75
C ASN A 612 44.12 -0.59 24.47
N SER A 613 44.33 -1.25 23.32
CA SER A 613 44.61 -0.61 22.03
C SER A 613 43.51 0.31 21.49
N TYR A 614 42.28 0.20 22.01
CA TYR A 614 41.11 0.96 21.55
C TYR A 614 40.76 2.18 22.41
N ILE A 615 41.38 2.37 23.58
CA ILE A 615 41.16 3.52 24.44
C ILE A 615 42.47 4.16 24.87
N GLU A 616 42.54 5.47 24.75
CA GLU A 616 43.69 6.29 25.13
C GLU A 616 43.23 7.35 26.13
N PHE A 617 44.09 7.71 27.08
CA PHE A 617 43.81 8.75 28.05
C PHE A 617 44.79 9.91 27.84
N PRO A 618 44.32 11.17 27.77
CA PRO A 618 45.21 12.32 27.62
C PRO A 618 46.25 12.39 28.73
N ALA A 619 47.49 12.75 28.37
CA ALA A 619 48.60 12.89 29.33
C ALA A 619 48.47 14.12 30.23
N VAL A 620 47.77 15.16 29.74
CA VAL A 620 47.37 16.33 30.53
C VAL A 620 46.20 15.94 31.43
N MET A 621 46.08 16.52 32.63
CA MET A 621 44.97 16.36 33.58
C MET A 621 43.64 16.93 33.03
N GLU A 622 43.27 16.52 31.83
CA GLU A 622 42.01 16.83 31.19
C GLU A 622 41.00 15.72 31.50
N PRO A 623 39.79 16.05 31.95
CA PRO A 623 38.76 15.07 32.30
C PRO A 623 38.10 14.47 31.05
N ALA A 624 38.88 13.75 30.23
CA ALA A 624 38.47 13.17 28.97
C ALA A 624 39.10 11.78 28.72
N PHE A 625 38.50 11.04 27.80
CA PHE A 625 39.04 9.77 27.27
C PHE A 625 38.88 9.74 25.75
N ILE A 626 39.74 9.00 25.05
CA ILE A 626 39.79 8.92 23.60
C ILE A 626 39.51 7.49 23.17
N ILE A 627 38.55 7.28 22.26
CA ILE A 627 38.27 5.95 21.70
C ILE A 627 38.69 5.92 20.24
N ARG A 628 39.35 4.84 19.86
CA ARG A 628 39.70 4.53 18.47
C ARG A 628 38.54 3.78 17.80
N HIS A 629 37.62 4.52 17.21
CA HIS A 629 36.51 4.00 16.40
C HIS A 629 36.98 3.58 15.01
N TYR A 630 36.12 2.87 14.26
CA TYR A 630 36.42 2.53 12.85
C TYR A 630 36.69 3.77 11.99
N ALA A 631 36.01 4.89 12.26
CA ALA A 631 36.13 6.14 11.50
C ALA A 631 37.30 7.04 11.92
N GLY A 632 37.89 6.82 13.11
CA GLY A 632 38.96 7.65 13.65
C GLY A 632 39.01 7.67 15.16
N LYS A 633 39.95 8.45 15.71
CA LYS A 633 40.04 8.69 17.16
C LYS A 633 39.10 9.83 17.55
N VAL A 634 38.21 9.58 18.52
CA VAL A 634 37.26 10.59 19.02
C VAL A 634 37.52 10.83 20.50
N LYS A 635 37.61 12.11 20.89
CA LYS A 635 37.85 12.54 22.26
C LYS A 635 36.53 12.91 22.94
N TYR A 636 36.20 12.24 24.04
CA TYR A 636 34.99 12.45 24.84
C TYR A 636 35.31 13.10 26.18
N GLY A 637 34.62 14.20 26.50
CA GLY A 637 34.70 14.84 27.82
C GLY A 637 33.76 14.16 28.82
N VAL A 638 34.23 13.87 30.04
CA VAL A 638 33.45 13.11 31.05
C VAL A 638 32.45 13.99 31.82
N LYS A 639 32.43 15.30 31.55
CA LYS A 639 31.52 16.23 32.20
C LYS A 639 30.06 15.80 31.98
N ASP A 640 29.30 15.75 33.07
CA ASP A 640 27.87 15.41 33.13
C ASP A 640 27.48 14.02 32.58
N PHE A 641 28.43 13.10 32.37
CA PHE A 641 28.15 11.77 31.81
C PHE A 641 27.18 10.95 32.70
N ARG A 642 27.35 11.00 34.02
CA ARG A 642 26.52 10.25 34.97
C ARG A 642 25.11 10.82 35.10
N GLU A 643 25.01 12.14 35.15
CA GLU A 643 23.77 12.89 35.21
C GLU A 643 22.94 12.64 33.95
N LYS A 644 23.58 12.70 32.78
CA LYS A 644 22.96 12.38 31.49
C LYS A 644 22.48 10.94 31.40
N ASN A 645 23.18 9.98 32.01
CA ASN A 645 22.77 8.58 31.99
C ASN A 645 21.59 8.25 32.94
N THR A 646 21.31 9.12 33.92
CA THR A 646 20.27 8.95 34.95
C THR A 646 19.04 9.85 34.76
N ASP A 647 18.95 10.56 33.63
CA ASP A 647 17.95 11.58 33.29
C ASP A 647 16.51 11.02 33.09
N HIS A 648 15.80 10.79 34.21
CA HIS A 648 14.42 10.30 34.27
C HIS A 648 13.47 11.33 34.91
N MET A 649 12.20 11.32 34.49
CA MET A 649 11.15 12.15 35.11
C MET A 649 10.89 11.70 36.56
N ARG A 650 11.01 12.64 37.52
CA ARG A 650 10.77 12.35 38.94
C ARG A 650 9.29 12.00 39.21
N PRO A 651 8.99 11.13 40.20
CA PRO A 651 7.61 10.74 40.52
C PRO A 651 6.69 11.91 40.86
N ASP A 652 7.21 12.95 41.52
CA ASP A 652 6.44 14.14 41.89
C ASP A 652 5.97 14.94 40.65
N ILE A 653 6.85 15.05 39.65
CA ILE A 653 6.56 15.70 38.36
C ILE A 653 5.56 14.87 37.56
N VAL A 654 5.69 13.54 37.58
CA VAL A 654 4.71 12.63 36.98
C VAL A 654 3.34 12.82 37.63
N ALA A 655 3.28 12.93 38.96
CA ALA A 655 2.03 13.13 39.70
C ALA A 655 1.39 14.48 39.37
N LEU A 656 2.19 15.55 39.27
CA LEU A 656 1.75 16.87 38.80
C LEU A 656 1.12 16.78 37.41
N LEU A 657 1.82 16.22 36.43
CA LEU A 657 1.32 16.15 35.05
C LEU A 657 0.08 15.25 34.92
N LYS A 658 -0.04 14.21 35.76
CA LYS A 658 -1.26 13.38 35.86
C LYS A 658 -2.45 14.12 36.49
N SER A 659 -2.21 15.22 37.21
CA SER A 659 -3.26 16.07 37.78
C SER A 659 -3.78 17.15 36.82
N SER A 660 -3.18 17.27 35.63
CA SER A 660 -3.61 18.22 34.60
C SER A 660 -5.07 18.02 34.20
N LYS A 661 -5.81 19.11 34.02
CA LYS A 661 -7.17 19.06 33.45
C LYS A 661 -7.15 18.70 31.96
N ASN A 662 -6.01 18.89 31.31
CA ASN A 662 -5.84 18.58 29.89
C ASN A 662 -5.70 17.07 29.68
N ALA A 663 -6.71 16.49 29.03
CA ALA A 663 -6.73 15.07 28.71
C ALA A 663 -5.58 14.63 27.79
N PHE A 664 -5.03 15.54 26.99
CA PHE A 664 -3.87 15.28 26.12
C PHE A 664 -2.61 15.06 26.95
N ILE A 665 -2.30 15.98 27.87
CA ILE A 665 -1.13 15.90 28.78
C ILE A 665 -1.22 14.66 29.67
N CYS A 666 -2.38 14.41 30.28
CA CYS A 666 -2.63 13.17 31.02
C CYS A 666 -2.42 11.90 30.17
N GLY A 667 -2.78 11.96 28.88
CA GLY A 667 -2.61 10.87 27.93
C GLY A 667 -1.15 10.60 27.57
N LEU A 668 -0.31 11.64 27.45
CA LEU A 668 1.13 11.53 27.19
C LEU A 668 1.86 10.83 28.34
N ILE A 669 1.47 11.12 29.59
CA ILE A 669 2.08 10.57 30.82
C ILE A 669 1.40 9.26 31.28
N GLY A 670 0.43 8.76 30.52
CA GLY A 670 -0.34 7.56 30.82
C GLY A 670 0.47 6.25 30.76
N ILE A 671 0.23 5.36 31.73
CA ILE A 671 0.98 4.12 32.00
C ILE A 671 0.85 3.08 30.86
N ASP A 672 -0.26 3.10 30.11
CA ASP A 672 -0.53 2.22 28.97
C ASP A 672 -1.52 2.90 28.00
N PRO A 673 -1.14 3.14 26.73
CA PRO A 673 -2.05 3.65 25.70
C PRO A 673 -3.37 2.87 25.60
N SER A 674 -3.35 1.57 25.87
CA SER A 674 -4.54 0.70 25.86
C SER A 674 -5.46 0.99 27.05
N ALA A 675 -4.91 1.30 28.22
CA ALA A 675 -5.67 1.69 29.40
C ALA A 675 -6.31 3.07 29.22
N THR A 676 -5.54 4.05 28.74
CA THR A 676 -6.03 5.41 28.45
C THR A 676 -7.17 5.39 27.44
N PHE A 677 -7.04 4.55 26.40
CA PHE A 677 -8.09 4.34 25.41
C PHE A 677 -9.38 3.75 26.00
N ARG A 678 -9.27 2.66 26.78
CA ARG A 678 -10.42 2.05 27.47
C ARG A 678 -11.16 3.06 28.35
N TRP A 679 -10.41 3.91 29.06
CA TRP A 679 -10.98 4.98 29.88
C TRP A 679 -11.64 6.09 29.05
N ALA A 680 -11.09 6.44 27.88
CA ALA A 680 -11.70 7.42 26.99
C ALA A 680 -13.03 6.92 26.40
N VAL A 681 -13.12 5.66 25.98
CA VAL A 681 -14.37 5.01 25.54
C VAL A 681 -15.41 5.05 26.65
N LEU A 682 -15.01 4.66 27.87
CA LEU A 682 -15.90 4.67 29.02
C LEU A 682 -16.44 6.08 29.32
N ARG A 683 -15.58 7.10 29.29
CA ARG A 683 -15.98 8.50 29.48
C ARG A 683 -16.92 8.99 28.38
N ALA A 684 -16.67 8.63 27.12
CA ALA A 684 -17.53 9.00 25.99
C ALA A 684 -18.93 8.37 26.12
N TYR A 685 -19.00 7.09 26.52
CA TYR A 685 -20.26 6.40 26.82
C TYR A 685 -21.05 7.13 27.91
N PHE A 686 -20.42 7.46 29.04
CA PHE A 686 -21.10 8.18 30.12
C PHE A 686 -21.52 9.60 29.74
N ARG A 687 -20.70 10.33 28.95
CA ARG A 687 -21.08 11.65 28.42
C ARG A 687 -22.30 11.56 27.48
N ALA A 688 -22.35 10.55 26.61
CA ALA A 688 -23.50 10.31 25.74
C ALA A 688 -24.76 9.96 26.56
N LEU A 689 -24.63 9.12 27.58
CA LEU A 689 -25.72 8.77 28.49
C LEU A 689 -26.27 10.00 29.24
N VAL A 690 -25.38 10.87 29.75
CA VAL A 690 -25.75 12.11 30.45
C VAL A 690 -26.41 13.10 29.48
N ALA A 691 -25.84 13.31 28.29
CA ALA A 691 -26.42 14.17 27.26
C ALA A 691 -27.80 13.67 26.81
N PHE A 692 -27.99 12.37 26.66
CA PHE A 692 -29.29 11.76 26.34
C PHE A 692 -30.30 11.97 27.48
N ARG A 693 -29.86 11.85 28.73
CA ARG A 693 -30.69 12.09 29.92
C ARG A 693 -31.09 13.56 30.06
N GLU A 694 -30.19 14.49 29.76
CA GLU A 694 -30.49 15.92 29.70
C GLU A 694 -31.42 16.29 28.55
N ALA A 695 -31.20 15.73 27.35
CA ALA A 695 -32.10 15.92 26.22
C ALA A 695 -33.50 15.39 26.53
N GLY A 696 -33.61 14.25 27.21
CA GLY A 696 -34.87 13.71 27.73
C GLY A 696 -35.54 14.62 28.75
N LYS A 697 -34.78 15.26 29.66
CA LYS A 697 -35.31 16.26 30.61
C LYS A 697 -35.81 17.52 29.91
N ARG A 698 -35.08 18.05 28.93
CA ARG A 698 -35.49 19.21 28.12
C ARG A 698 -36.72 18.90 27.26
N HIS A 699 -36.83 17.66 26.76
CA HIS A 699 -38.02 17.20 26.04
C HIS A 699 -39.24 17.05 26.96
N LYS A 700 -39.03 16.64 28.22
CA LYS A 700 -40.07 16.57 29.26
C LYS A 700 -40.57 17.95 29.69
N GLN A 701 -39.71 18.97 29.73
CA GLN A 701 -40.08 20.36 30.01
C GLN A 701 -40.88 21.03 28.87
N LYS A 702 -40.67 20.61 27.60
CA LYS A 702 -41.47 21.09 26.45
C LYS A 702 -42.85 20.44 26.31
N ARG A 703 -43.20 19.45 27.14
CA ARG A 703 -44.43 18.64 27.04
C ARG A 703 -45.27 18.64 28.33
N THR A 704 -45.31 19.76 29.06
CA THR A 704 -46.36 20.03 30.05
C THR A 704 -47.70 20.43 29.39
N ALA A 705 -48.10 19.70 28.35
CA ALA A 705 -49.45 19.66 27.83
C ALA A 705 -49.67 18.26 27.21
N VAL A 706 -50.74 17.59 27.64
CA VAL A 706 -51.17 16.24 27.27
C VAL A 706 -50.42 15.10 27.96
N ARG A 707 -50.98 14.71 29.10
CA ARG A 707 -50.57 13.62 29.98
C ARG A 707 -51.49 12.43 29.71
N GLN A 708 -51.07 11.47 28.88
CA GLN A 708 -51.60 10.08 28.84
C GLN A 708 -50.80 9.27 27.81
N SER A 709 -49.79 8.51 28.26
CA SER A 709 -49.16 7.34 27.58
C SER A 709 -47.79 6.94 28.18
N MET A 710 -47.52 7.23 29.45
CA MET A 710 -46.22 6.95 30.06
C MET A 710 -46.05 5.48 30.53
N PHE A 711 -47.08 4.64 30.44
CA PHE A 711 -46.98 3.22 30.84
C PHE A 711 -46.60 2.27 29.69
N TYR A 712 -46.90 2.58 28.43
CA TYR A 712 -46.55 1.72 27.30
C TYR A 712 -45.14 1.95 26.73
N PHE A 713 -44.53 3.11 26.99
CA PHE A 713 -43.20 3.43 26.43
C PHE A 713 -42.03 2.81 27.23
N VAL A 714 -42.19 2.60 28.55
CA VAL A 714 -41.13 2.00 29.38
C VAL A 714 -41.05 0.48 29.16
N ALA A 715 -42.16 -0.19 28.89
CA ALA A 715 -42.19 -1.60 28.49
C ALA A 715 -41.67 -1.82 27.05
N TRP A 716 -41.85 -0.84 26.15
CA TRP A 716 -41.35 -0.89 24.78
C TRP A 716 -39.83 -0.65 24.66
N CYS A 717 -39.21 0.01 25.65
CA CYS A 717 -37.77 0.30 25.64
C CYS A 717 -36.89 -0.87 26.14
N PHE A 718 -37.43 -1.81 26.92
CA PHE A 718 -36.66 -2.93 27.48
C PHE A 718 -36.57 -4.16 26.58
N THR A 719 -37.38 -4.26 25.52
CA THR A 719 -37.43 -5.43 24.62
C THR A 719 -36.73 -5.23 23.27
N LYS A 720 -36.14 -4.05 23.00
CA LYS A 720 -35.45 -3.72 21.74
C LYS A 720 -33.94 -3.48 21.85
N THR A 721 -33.22 -4.16 22.74
CA THR A 721 -31.75 -4.28 22.63
C THR A 721 -31.33 -5.13 21.43
N SER A 722 -32.18 -6.03 20.95
CA SER A 722 -31.90 -6.88 19.77
C SER A 722 -32.11 -6.17 18.42
N LEU A 723 -33.01 -5.18 18.34
CA LEU A 723 -33.32 -4.50 17.06
C LEU A 723 -32.37 -3.34 16.70
N PHE A 724 -31.52 -2.88 17.62
CA PHE A 724 -30.52 -1.86 17.30
C PHE A 724 -29.35 -2.43 16.46
N LEU A 725 -29.12 -3.75 16.53
CA LEU A 725 -28.20 -4.48 15.66
C LEU A 725 -28.72 -4.65 14.23
N PHE A 726 -30.03 -4.58 14.00
CA PHE A 726 -30.62 -4.67 12.67
C PHE A 726 -30.48 -3.36 11.87
N PHE A 727 -30.51 -2.20 12.54
CA PHE A 727 -30.38 -0.89 11.89
C PHE A 727 -28.95 -0.52 11.45
N LEU A 728 -27.92 -1.21 11.96
CA LEU A 728 -26.53 -1.03 11.50
C LEU A 728 -26.19 -1.85 10.25
N ASN A 729 -27.06 -2.77 9.83
CA ASN A 729 -26.79 -3.69 8.72
C ASN A 729 -27.55 -3.40 7.41
N ARG A 730 -28.33 -2.30 7.33
CA ARG A 730 -28.83 -1.77 6.05
C ARG A 730 -28.15 -0.45 5.70
N ARG A 731 -27.18 -0.51 4.79
CA ARG A 731 -26.81 0.63 3.93
C ARG A 731 -28.00 0.94 3.01
N ASN A 732 -28.97 1.69 3.48
CA ASN A 732 -29.89 2.39 2.57
C ASN A 732 -29.14 3.58 1.97
N LYS A 733 -28.83 3.47 0.67
CA LYS A 733 -28.74 4.63 -0.22
C LYS A 733 -30.08 5.36 -0.13
N ASN A 734 -30.03 6.69 -0.13
CA ASN A 734 -31.15 7.63 -0.02
C ASN A 734 -31.54 7.97 1.43
N TYR A 735 -30.74 8.84 2.07
CA TYR A 735 -31.19 10.12 2.64
C TYR A 735 -29.96 10.91 3.14
N LYS A 736 -29.86 12.18 2.71
CA LYS A 736 -28.78 13.10 3.09
C LYS A 736 -28.99 13.60 4.53
N SER A 737 -28.08 13.21 5.43
CA SER A 737 -27.51 13.97 6.57
C SER A 737 -27.19 13.01 7.73
N LYS A 738 -25.90 12.68 7.89
CA LYS A 738 -25.41 11.89 9.03
C LYS A 738 -25.21 12.81 10.24
N PRO A 739 -25.68 12.47 11.45
CA PRO A 739 -25.06 12.96 12.67
C PRO A 739 -23.72 12.23 12.83
N VAL A 740 -22.63 12.98 12.77
CA VAL A 740 -21.25 12.47 12.85
C VAL A 740 -20.95 12.07 14.30
N LEU A 741 -20.84 10.78 14.58
CA LEU A 741 -20.10 10.30 15.77
C LEU A 741 -18.63 10.74 15.65
N PRO A 742 -17.96 11.22 16.71
CA PRO A 742 -16.57 11.63 16.63
C PRO A 742 -15.69 10.46 16.16
N LYS A 743 -14.93 10.66 15.08
CA LYS A 743 -13.99 9.69 14.47
C LYS A 743 -12.82 9.26 15.42
N HIS A 744 -12.88 9.55 16.71
CA HIS A 744 -11.76 9.54 17.65
C HIS A 744 -11.58 8.21 18.42
N LEU A 745 -12.35 7.15 18.15
CA LEU A 745 -12.17 5.91 18.90
C LEU A 745 -11.20 4.95 18.18
N LEU A 746 -9.93 4.93 18.60
CA LEU A 746 -8.90 3.94 18.22
C LEU A 746 -9.46 2.51 18.37
N ASN A 747 -9.21 1.58 17.46
CA ASN A 747 -9.70 0.21 17.65
C ASN A 747 -8.86 -0.50 18.74
N VAL A 748 -9.51 -1.14 19.72
CA VAL A 748 -8.85 -1.90 20.82
C VAL A 748 -7.89 -2.96 20.29
N LYS A 749 -8.23 -3.60 19.16
CA LYS A 749 -7.38 -4.63 18.53
C LYS A 749 -6.09 -4.01 17.96
N SER A 750 -6.20 -2.92 17.20
CA SER A 750 -5.06 -2.18 16.64
C SER A 750 -4.15 -1.62 17.74
N LEU A 751 -4.74 -1.17 18.86
CA LEU A 751 -4.00 -0.72 20.05
C LEU A 751 -3.22 -1.84 20.74
N LYS A 752 -3.79 -3.05 20.87
CA LYS A 752 -3.08 -4.21 21.41
C LYS A 752 -1.94 -4.65 20.49
N TYR A 753 -2.15 -4.62 19.18
CA TYR A 753 -1.11 -4.96 18.20
C TYR A 753 0.04 -3.94 18.24
N LEU A 754 -0.25 -2.65 18.13
CA LEU A 754 0.73 -1.57 18.26
C LEU A 754 1.48 -1.63 19.59
N SER A 755 0.78 -1.83 20.71
CA SER A 755 1.42 -1.90 22.04
C SER A 755 2.25 -3.17 22.26
N ASN A 756 2.09 -4.21 21.44
CA ASN A 756 2.96 -5.38 21.41
C ASN A 756 4.17 -5.16 20.49
N LEU A 757 4.03 -4.43 19.39
CA LEU A 757 5.15 -4.04 18.52
C LEU A 757 6.08 -3.02 19.19
N THR A 758 5.53 -2.05 19.94
CA THR A 758 6.26 -1.00 20.66
C THR A 758 6.73 -1.45 22.06
N LEU A 759 7.05 -2.74 22.26
CA LEU A 759 7.36 -3.38 23.55
C LEU A 759 8.45 -2.67 24.39
N HIS A 760 9.39 -1.94 23.77
CA HIS A 760 10.50 -1.25 24.46
C HIS A 760 10.03 -0.09 25.33
N ASP A 761 8.95 0.56 24.94
CA ASP A 761 8.40 1.68 25.69
C ASP A 761 7.69 1.21 26.97
N ARG A 762 7.49 -0.12 27.16
CA ARG A 762 7.09 -0.67 28.47
C ARG A 762 8.21 -0.61 29.49
N ILE A 763 9.49 -0.61 29.09
CA ILE A 763 10.60 -0.44 30.06
C ILE A 763 10.61 1.01 30.54
N THR A 764 10.48 1.97 29.63
CA THR A 764 10.32 3.41 29.90
C THR A 764 9.01 3.75 30.63
N LYS A 765 7.90 3.03 30.38
CA LYS A 765 6.60 3.27 31.05
C LYS A 765 6.38 2.41 32.30
N SER A 766 7.15 1.33 32.50
CA SER A 766 7.18 0.60 33.79
C SER A 766 7.76 1.44 34.93
N LEU A 767 8.45 2.55 34.59
CA LEU A 767 8.88 3.62 35.50
C LEU A 767 7.74 4.25 36.30
N LEU A 768 6.49 4.07 35.86
CA LEU A 768 5.31 4.66 36.49
C LEU A 768 4.66 3.74 37.55
N HIS A 769 5.28 2.61 37.88
CA HIS A 769 4.86 1.79 39.02
C HIS A 769 5.30 2.43 40.34
N LEU A 770 4.36 3.07 41.05
CA LEU A 770 4.51 3.47 42.46
C LEU A 770 4.81 2.30 43.43
N HIS A 771 4.74 1.03 42.99
CA HIS A 771 4.75 -0.15 43.87
C HIS A 771 5.69 -1.31 43.48
N LYS A 772 6.73 -1.12 42.65
CA LYS A 772 7.77 -2.15 42.43
C LYS A 772 9.17 -1.63 42.80
N LYS A 773 9.85 -2.34 43.71
CA LYS A 773 11.19 -2.04 44.28
C LYS A 773 12.38 -2.02 43.27
N LYS A 774 12.18 -2.11 41.94
CA LYS A 774 13.29 -2.09 40.97
C LYS A 774 13.57 -0.67 40.49
N LYS A 775 14.83 -0.21 40.59
CA LYS A 775 15.28 1.10 40.08
C LYS A 775 15.04 1.23 38.56
N PRO A 776 14.81 2.45 38.04
CA PRO A 776 14.82 2.77 36.60
C PRO A 776 16.07 2.22 35.90
N PRO A 777 15.95 1.58 34.70
CA PRO A 777 17.13 1.28 33.90
C PRO A 777 17.72 2.56 33.31
N SER A 778 19.04 2.67 33.29
CA SER A 778 19.78 3.82 32.72
C SER A 778 19.53 4.02 31.23
N ILE A 779 19.85 5.21 30.73
CA ILE A 779 19.70 5.54 29.31
C ILE A 779 20.60 4.66 28.44
N SER A 780 21.84 4.39 28.86
CA SER A 780 22.75 3.44 28.21
C SER A 780 22.15 2.03 28.10
N ALA A 781 21.48 1.54 29.15
CA ALA A 781 20.85 0.22 29.15
C ALA A 781 19.62 0.16 28.22
N GLN A 782 18.79 1.21 28.24
CA GLN A 782 17.66 1.35 27.31
C GLN A 782 18.15 1.40 25.86
N PHE A 783 19.22 2.15 25.61
CA PHE A 783 19.83 2.27 24.30
C PHE A 783 20.39 0.94 23.79
N GLN A 784 21.19 0.22 24.59
CA GLN A 784 21.71 -1.10 24.21
C GLN A 784 20.59 -2.08 23.89
N ALA A 785 19.52 -2.11 24.67
CA ALA A 785 18.37 -2.98 24.41
C ALA A 785 17.67 -2.64 23.08
N SER A 786 17.49 -1.35 22.80
CA SER A 786 16.89 -0.86 21.56
C SER A 786 17.76 -1.17 20.34
N LEU A 787 19.08 -0.95 20.44
CA LEU A 787 20.02 -1.23 19.37
C LEU A 787 20.13 -2.73 19.10
N ASN A 788 20.21 -3.59 20.13
CA ASN A 788 20.27 -5.03 19.93
C ASN A 788 19.05 -5.57 19.18
N LYS A 789 17.83 -5.09 19.50
CA LYS A 789 16.65 -5.46 18.72
C LYS A 789 16.73 -5.00 17.28
N LEU A 790 17.19 -3.77 17.01
CA LEU A 790 17.36 -3.31 15.63
C LEU A 790 18.25 -4.28 14.86
N MET A 791 19.37 -4.71 15.46
CA MET A 791 20.28 -5.67 14.85
C MET A 791 19.64 -7.04 14.63
N GLU A 792 18.78 -7.50 15.55
CA GLU A 792 17.99 -8.73 15.38
C GLU A 792 16.99 -8.60 14.21
N THR A 793 16.28 -7.47 14.11
CA THR A 793 15.35 -7.19 13.00
C THR A 793 16.07 -7.17 11.65
N LEU A 794 17.25 -6.53 11.58
CA LEU A 794 18.08 -6.52 10.38
C LEU A 794 18.63 -7.92 10.05
N GLY A 795 18.96 -8.73 11.05
CA GLY A 795 19.45 -10.11 10.86
C GLY A 795 18.41 -11.09 10.29
N GLN A 796 17.13 -10.75 10.38
CA GLN A 796 16.03 -11.55 9.80
C GLN A 796 15.73 -11.21 8.33
N SER A 797 16.36 -10.16 7.79
CA SER A 797 16.10 -9.64 6.45
C SER A 797 17.36 -9.68 5.59
N GLU A 798 17.21 -9.75 4.28
CA GLU A 798 18.34 -9.69 3.34
C GLU A 798 18.77 -8.22 3.13
N PRO A 799 20.05 -7.85 3.36
CA PRO A 799 20.47 -6.45 3.36
C PRO A 799 20.99 -5.94 2.01
N TYR A 800 20.56 -4.73 1.65
CA TYR A 800 21.16 -3.88 0.63
C TYR A 800 21.82 -2.67 1.29
N PHE A 801 22.99 -2.27 0.78
CA PHE A 801 23.77 -1.20 1.40
C PHE A 801 23.86 0.02 0.48
N VAL A 802 23.58 1.19 1.04
CA VAL A 802 23.78 2.49 0.40
C VAL A 802 24.76 3.31 1.24
N LYS A 803 25.86 3.75 0.63
CA LYS A 803 26.94 4.51 1.26
C LYS A 803 26.89 5.95 0.76
N CYS A 804 26.39 6.84 1.60
CA CYS A 804 26.31 8.27 1.31
C CYS A 804 27.61 8.97 1.74
N ILE A 805 28.26 9.65 0.80
CA ILE A 805 29.53 10.35 0.95
C ILE A 805 29.30 11.86 0.83
N ARG A 806 29.89 12.60 1.76
CA ARG A 806 29.88 14.07 1.74
C ARG A 806 31.00 14.58 0.82
N SER A 807 30.67 15.41 -0.17
CA SER A 807 31.63 15.90 -1.18
C SER A 807 32.57 17.02 -0.69
N ASN A 808 32.13 17.87 0.26
CA ASN A 808 32.91 18.99 0.80
C ASN A 808 32.36 19.47 2.17
N ALA A 809 33.15 20.27 2.89
CA ALA A 809 32.73 20.92 4.14
C ALA A 809 31.97 22.24 3.89
N GLU A 810 32.34 22.97 2.82
CA GLU A 810 31.94 24.36 2.53
C GLU A 810 30.77 24.50 1.52
N LYS A 811 30.11 23.40 1.14
CA LYS A 811 29.03 23.36 0.13
C LYS A 811 29.47 23.81 -1.29
N VAL A 812 30.77 23.78 -1.63
CA VAL A 812 31.35 24.11 -2.98
C VAL A 812 32.35 23.04 -3.48
N GLN A 813 32.58 22.95 -4.81
CA GLN A 813 33.27 21.87 -5.55
C GLN A 813 34.24 20.94 -4.77
N CYS A 814 33.99 19.63 -4.91
CA CYS A 814 34.62 18.43 -4.30
C CYS A 814 36.05 18.59 -3.70
N ALA A 815 36.16 18.37 -2.38
CA ALA A 815 37.44 18.38 -1.66
C ALA A 815 38.05 16.95 -1.58
N PRO A 816 39.21 16.68 -2.22
CA PRO A 816 39.74 15.33 -2.37
C PRO A 816 40.22 14.68 -1.07
N SER A 817 40.70 15.46 -0.10
CA SER A 817 41.18 14.94 1.20
C SER A 817 40.07 14.29 2.03
N ARG A 818 38.89 14.90 2.05
CA ARG A 818 37.73 14.41 2.80
C ARG A 818 37.08 13.19 2.16
N LEU A 819 37.00 13.16 0.83
CA LEU A 819 36.50 11.96 0.12
C LEU A 819 37.40 10.75 0.41
N LYS A 820 38.72 10.96 0.35
CA LYS A 820 39.73 9.95 0.65
C LYS A 820 39.60 9.38 2.06
N GLN A 821 39.43 10.25 3.06
CA GLN A 821 39.21 9.82 4.44
C GLN A 821 37.95 8.96 4.57
N GLN A 822 36.83 9.40 3.97
CA GLN A 822 35.57 8.66 3.96
C GLN A 822 35.70 7.28 3.33
N LEU A 823 36.38 7.15 2.19
CA LEU A 823 36.59 5.88 1.52
C LEU A 823 37.46 4.90 2.33
N ARG A 824 38.47 5.41 3.05
CA ARG A 824 39.34 4.59 3.91
C ARG A 824 38.58 3.95 5.06
N TYR A 825 37.90 4.75 5.87
CA TYR A 825 37.28 4.20 7.07
C TYR A 825 36.00 3.42 6.78
N THR A 826 35.32 3.71 5.67
CA THR A 826 34.18 2.88 5.23
C THR A 826 34.63 1.52 4.67
N GLY A 827 35.94 1.32 4.50
CA GLY A 827 36.52 0.08 3.96
C GLY A 827 36.17 -0.14 2.49
N MET A 828 35.95 0.94 1.73
CA MET A 828 35.48 0.82 0.34
C MET A 828 36.53 0.18 -0.56
N LEU A 829 37.83 0.41 -0.31
CA LEU A 829 38.90 -0.23 -1.07
C LEU A 829 38.89 -1.76 -0.87
N GLU A 830 38.80 -2.20 0.38
CA GLU A 830 38.71 -3.62 0.76
C GLU A 830 37.40 -4.24 0.26
N THR A 831 36.31 -3.48 0.28
CA THR A 831 35.01 -3.89 -0.26
C THR A 831 35.07 -4.11 -1.77
N VAL A 832 35.71 -3.21 -2.53
CA VAL A 832 35.90 -3.41 -3.98
C VAL A 832 36.84 -4.59 -4.22
N ARG A 833 37.89 -4.79 -3.40
CA ARG A 833 38.79 -5.95 -3.51
C ARG A 833 38.04 -7.27 -3.39
N ILE A 834 37.24 -7.44 -2.32
CA ILE A 834 36.49 -8.68 -2.11
C ILE A 834 35.45 -8.91 -3.21
N ARG A 835 34.79 -7.84 -3.68
CA ARG A 835 33.82 -7.94 -4.78
C ARG A 835 34.46 -8.21 -6.14
N GLN A 836 35.66 -7.71 -6.42
CA GLN A 836 36.35 -7.99 -7.69
C GLN A 836 36.90 -9.41 -7.75
N SER A 837 37.53 -9.85 -6.67
CA SER A 837 38.16 -11.17 -6.64
C SER A 837 37.15 -12.29 -6.35
N GLY A 838 36.10 -11.99 -5.58
CA GLY A 838 35.09 -12.95 -5.14
C GLY A 838 34.09 -13.37 -6.21
N TYR A 839 33.41 -14.48 -5.94
CA TYR A 839 32.33 -15.01 -6.76
C TYR A 839 30.98 -14.47 -6.27
N ASN A 840 30.60 -13.29 -6.75
CA ASN A 840 29.39 -12.59 -6.31
C ASN A 840 28.09 -13.24 -6.80
N ILE A 841 28.15 -14.08 -7.83
CA ILE A 841 26.98 -14.70 -8.46
C ILE A 841 26.92 -16.16 -8.03
N LYS A 842 25.77 -16.56 -7.47
CA LYS A 842 25.56 -17.86 -6.84
C LYS A 842 24.26 -18.46 -7.36
N TYR A 843 24.32 -19.66 -7.89
CA TYR A 843 23.14 -20.44 -8.28
C TYR A 843 23.16 -21.79 -7.56
N SER A 844 22.03 -22.21 -7.00
CA SER A 844 21.91 -23.62 -6.61
C SER A 844 22.01 -24.50 -7.86
N PHE A 845 22.43 -25.76 -7.73
CA PHE A 845 22.49 -26.66 -8.89
C PHE A 845 21.15 -26.79 -9.63
N LYS A 846 20.04 -26.76 -8.88
CA LYS A 846 18.69 -26.79 -9.47
C LYS A 846 18.39 -25.51 -10.24
N ASP A 847 18.67 -24.35 -9.65
CA ASP A 847 18.41 -23.06 -10.28
C ASP A 847 19.29 -22.88 -11.51
N PHE A 848 20.56 -23.26 -11.44
CA PHE A 848 21.49 -23.18 -12.56
C PHE A 848 21.00 -24.01 -13.75
N VAL A 849 20.66 -25.28 -13.51
CA VAL A 849 20.15 -26.16 -14.58
C VAL A 849 18.81 -25.68 -15.11
N HIS A 850 17.93 -25.13 -14.26
CA HIS A 850 16.66 -24.56 -14.71
C HIS A 850 16.85 -23.31 -15.58
N HIS A 851 17.73 -22.40 -15.16
CA HIS A 851 17.94 -21.10 -15.80
C HIS A 851 18.71 -21.23 -17.11
N PHE A 852 19.72 -22.11 -17.16
CA PHE A 852 20.57 -22.31 -18.33
C PHE A 852 20.23 -23.59 -19.11
N ARG A 853 19.04 -24.18 -18.89
CA ARG A 853 18.61 -25.45 -19.51
C ARG A 853 18.78 -25.49 -21.03
N VAL A 854 18.60 -24.35 -21.70
CA VAL A 854 18.70 -24.22 -23.16
C VAL A 854 20.14 -24.34 -23.65
N LEU A 855 21.11 -23.95 -22.82
CA LEU A 855 22.54 -24.09 -23.12
C LEU A 855 23.09 -25.47 -22.76
N LEU A 856 22.46 -26.17 -21.81
CA LEU A 856 22.95 -27.44 -21.30
C LEU A 856 22.50 -28.61 -22.18
N PRO A 857 23.34 -29.65 -22.35
CA PRO A 857 22.97 -30.88 -23.05
C PRO A 857 21.72 -31.55 -22.46
N GLU A 858 20.89 -32.18 -23.30
CA GLU A 858 19.68 -32.89 -22.86
C GLU A 858 20.05 -34.02 -21.88
N GLY A 859 19.48 -33.95 -20.66
CA GLY A 859 19.73 -34.93 -19.61
C GLY A 859 20.78 -34.54 -18.56
N THR A 860 21.30 -33.31 -18.58
CA THR A 860 22.24 -32.81 -17.55
C THR A 860 21.62 -32.95 -16.15
N SER A 861 22.23 -33.77 -15.29
CA SER A 861 21.79 -33.95 -13.91
C SER A 861 22.26 -32.77 -13.05
N ALA A 862 21.45 -32.35 -12.07
CA ALA A 862 21.80 -31.28 -11.12
C ALA A 862 22.83 -31.75 -10.07
N THR A 863 23.96 -32.27 -10.55
CA THR A 863 25.10 -32.78 -9.77
C THR A 863 26.33 -31.94 -10.06
N ARG A 864 27.30 -31.98 -9.14
CA ARG A 864 28.56 -31.23 -9.27
C ARG A 864 29.28 -31.61 -10.57
N GLU A 865 29.38 -32.91 -10.84
CA GLU A 865 30.10 -33.46 -12.00
C GLU A 865 29.41 -33.08 -13.31
N GLY A 866 28.07 -33.16 -13.35
CA GLY A 866 27.29 -32.80 -14.55
C GLY A 866 27.43 -31.32 -14.91
N ILE A 867 27.36 -30.43 -13.90
CA ILE A 867 27.49 -28.98 -14.14
C ILE A 867 28.95 -28.61 -14.48
N GLN A 868 29.94 -29.19 -13.80
CA GLN A 868 31.35 -28.94 -14.10
C GLN A 868 31.70 -29.32 -15.54
N GLN A 869 31.30 -30.51 -16.00
CA GLN A 869 31.53 -30.94 -17.38
C GLN A 869 30.89 -30.01 -18.41
N CYS A 870 29.71 -29.46 -18.11
CA CYS A 870 29.05 -28.51 -19.00
C CYS A 870 29.77 -27.15 -19.04
N LEU A 871 30.23 -26.66 -17.89
CA LEU A 871 30.98 -25.40 -17.82
C LEU A 871 32.34 -25.52 -18.51
N ASP A 872 33.02 -26.66 -18.40
CA ASP A 872 34.31 -26.90 -19.06
C ASP A 872 34.19 -26.96 -20.59
N GLN A 873 33.02 -27.32 -21.12
CA GLN A 873 32.73 -27.27 -22.57
C GLN A 873 32.43 -25.85 -23.07
N LEU A 874 32.09 -24.93 -22.16
CA LEU A 874 31.86 -23.53 -22.46
C LEU A 874 33.21 -22.81 -22.37
N ASN A 875 33.50 -21.92 -23.32
CA ASN A 875 34.79 -21.22 -23.41
C ASN A 875 34.87 -20.08 -22.37
N LEU A 876 34.79 -20.42 -21.07
CA LEU A 876 34.84 -19.53 -19.92
C LEU A 876 36.27 -19.46 -19.35
N GLU A 877 36.60 -18.36 -18.67
CA GLU A 877 37.89 -18.25 -17.96
C GLU A 877 37.94 -19.22 -16.76
N PRO A 878 39.03 -20.01 -16.58
CA PRO A 878 39.14 -20.99 -15.49
C PRO A 878 39.02 -20.39 -14.08
N ASP A 879 39.50 -19.16 -13.88
CA ASP A 879 39.39 -18.44 -12.60
C ASP A 879 38.04 -17.73 -12.43
N GLY A 880 37.23 -17.67 -13.49
CA GLY A 880 35.95 -16.96 -13.55
C GLY A 880 34.78 -17.72 -12.93
N TYR A 881 34.92 -19.03 -12.68
CA TYR A 881 33.88 -19.87 -12.07
C TYR A 881 34.46 -20.94 -11.15
N GLN A 882 33.69 -21.38 -10.16
CA GLN A 882 33.98 -22.57 -9.37
C GLN A 882 32.67 -23.30 -9.03
N VAL A 883 32.70 -24.63 -9.05
CA VAL A 883 31.55 -25.45 -8.64
C VAL A 883 31.81 -25.99 -7.23
N GLY A 884 30.98 -25.51 -6.29
CA GLY A 884 31.02 -25.92 -4.89
C GLY A 884 30.40 -27.30 -4.65
N LYS A 885 29.93 -27.54 -3.43
CA LYS A 885 29.25 -28.78 -3.03
C LYS A 885 27.76 -28.74 -3.42
N THR A 886 27.13 -27.58 -3.33
CA THR A 886 25.67 -27.42 -3.57
C THR A 886 25.33 -26.29 -4.54
N MET A 887 26.28 -25.39 -4.80
CA MET A 887 26.08 -24.20 -5.64
C MET A 887 27.19 -23.99 -6.66
N VAL A 888 26.84 -23.30 -7.75
CA VAL A 888 27.75 -22.78 -8.76
C VAL A 888 28.08 -21.33 -8.43
N PHE A 889 29.38 -21.03 -8.36
CA PHE A 889 29.93 -19.72 -8.06
C PHE A 889 30.53 -19.12 -9.33
N LEU A 890 30.06 -17.93 -9.71
CA LEU A 890 30.44 -17.25 -10.93
C LEU A 890 30.90 -15.83 -10.61
N ARG A 891 31.88 -15.35 -11.36
CA ARG A 891 32.15 -13.91 -11.47
C ARG A 891 31.15 -13.27 -12.43
N GLU A 892 30.94 -11.97 -12.26
CA GLU A 892 29.95 -11.23 -13.05
C GLU A 892 30.24 -11.28 -14.56
N ALA A 893 31.52 -11.22 -14.96
CA ALA A 893 31.92 -11.33 -16.36
C ALA A 893 31.47 -12.65 -17.00
N GLU A 894 31.69 -13.77 -16.31
CA GLU A 894 31.26 -15.09 -16.81
C GLU A 894 29.73 -15.24 -16.78
N ARG A 895 29.04 -14.67 -15.79
CA ARG A 895 27.56 -14.63 -15.78
C ARG A 895 27.03 -13.91 -17.02
N GLN A 896 27.56 -12.74 -17.34
CA GLN A 896 27.13 -11.97 -18.52
C GLN A 896 27.41 -12.74 -19.81
N ARG A 897 28.56 -13.42 -19.90
CA ARG A 897 28.90 -14.27 -21.04
C ARG A 897 27.93 -15.44 -21.21
N LEU A 898 27.59 -16.13 -20.13
CA LEU A 898 26.58 -17.19 -20.11
C LEU A 898 25.20 -16.67 -20.53
N GLN A 899 24.78 -15.49 -20.05
CA GLN A 899 23.51 -14.88 -20.44
C GLN A 899 23.48 -14.47 -21.91
N ALA A 900 24.57 -13.93 -22.44
CA ALA A 900 24.67 -13.59 -23.85
C ALA A 900 24.57 -14.83 -24.75
N LEU A 901 25.24 -15.93 -24.38
CA LEU A 901 25.12 -17.21 -25.06
C LEU A 901 23.68 -17.75 -24.99
N LEU A 902 23.06 -17.70 -23.81
CA LEU A 902 21.68 -18.13 -23.61
C LEU A 902 20.72 -17.34 -24.50
N HIS A 903 20.86 -16.02 -24.53
CA HIS A 903 20.04 -15.14 -25.34
C HIS A 903 20.20 -15.43 -26.84
N GLY A 904 21.44 -15.65 -27.29
CA GLY A 904 21.74 -16.05 -28.67
C GLY A 904 21.04 -17.35 -29.08
N GLU A 905 21.10 -18.39 -28.25
CA GLU A 905 20.43 -19.67 -28.53
C GLU A 905 18.90 -19.56 -28.49
N VAL A 906 18.35 -18.81 -27.53
CA VAL A 906 16.90 -18.57 -27.47
C VAL A 906 16.41 -17.86 -28.73
N LEU A 907 17.11 -16.82 -29.19
CA LEU A 907 16.78 -16.13 -30.45
C LEU A 907 16.85 -17.08 -31.65
N ARG A 908 17.87 -17.95 -31.72
CA ARG A 908 17.99 -18.96 -32.79
C ARG A 908 16.79 -19.92 -32.81
N LEU A 909 16.36 -20.40 -31.63
CA LEU A 909 15.19 -21.27 -31.50
C LEU A 909 13.89 -20.56 -31.88
N ILE A 910 13.71 -19.30 -31.48
CA ILE A 910 12.55 -18.48 -31.87
C ILE A 910 12.49 -18.33 -33.40
N ILE A 911 13.62 -18.00 -34.04
CA ILE A 911 13.68 -17.86 -35.50
C ILE A 911 13.34 -19.20 -36.18
N MET A 912 13.86 -20.32 -35.69
CA MET A 912 13.55 -21.65 -36.23
C MET A 912 12.06 -21.99 -36.11
N LEU A 913 11.44 -21.69 -34.97
CA LEU A 913 10.00 -21.85 -34.74
C LEU A 913 9.17 -20.99 -35.68
N GLN A 914 9.53 -19.71 -35.82
CA GLN A 914 8.89 -18.79 -36.76
C GLN A 914 9.00 -19.28 -38.20
N GLN A 915 10.17 -19.75 -38.63
CA GLN A 915 10.39 -20.33 -39.95
C GLN A 915 9.51 -21.55 -40.20
N ARG A 916 9.48 -22.52 -39.27
CA ARG A 916 8.63 -23.71 -39.38
C ARG A 916 7.15 -23.37 -39.39
N PHE A 917 6.72 -22.42 -38.57
CA PHE A 917 5.34 -21.97 -38.52
C PHE A 917 4.91 -21.27 -39.81
N ARG A 918 5.72 -20.33 -40.32
CA ARG A 918 5.48 -19.67 -41.61
C ARG A 918 5.43 -20.70 -42.76
N ALA A 919 6.38 -21.64 -42.81
CA ALA A 919 6.38 -22.70 -43.81
C ALA A 919 5.12 -23.59 -43.73
N ARG A 920 4.60 -23.86 -42.52
CA ARG A 920 3.36 -24.62 -42.33
C ARG A 920 2.13 -23.82 -42.79
N LEU A 921 2.08 -22.52 -42.50
CA LEU A 921 1.01 -21.63 -42.98
C LEU A 921 0.98 -21.57 -44.52
N GLU A 922 2.14 -21.35 -45.14
CA GLU A 922 2.27 -21.31 -46.60
C GLU A 922 1.89 -22.65 -47.25
N ARG A 923 2.33 -23.78 -46.69
CA ARG A 923 1.90 -25.11 -47.17
C ARG A 923 0.38 -25.30 -47.06
N LYS A 924 -0.25 -24.85 -45.98
CA LYS A 924 -1.71 -24.92 -45.81
C LYS A 924 -2.43 -24.05 -46.84
N GLN A 925 -1.90 -22.86 -47.13
CA GLN A 925 -2.43 -21.96 -48.14
C GLN A 925 -2.28 -22.53 -49.55
N PHE A 926 -1.11 -23.10 -49.88
CA PHE A 926 -0.87 -23.80 -51.13
C PHE A 926 -1.85 -24.96 -51.36
N VAL A 927 -2.07 -25.81 -50.35
CA VAL A 927 -3.04 -26.93 -50.46
C VAL A 927 -4.45 -26.39 -50.70
N ARG A 928 -4.89 -25.35 -49.99
CA ARG A 928 -6.19 -24.71 -50.23
C ARG A 928 -6.33 -24.17 -51.66
N MET A 929 -5.30 -23.49 -52.17
CA MET A 929 -5.31 -22.96 -53.54
C MET A 929 -5.36 -24.09 -54.57
N ARG A 930 -4.60 -25.16 -54.35
CA ARG A 930 -4.59 -26.35 -55.22
C ARG A 930 -5.96 -27.03 -55.23
N ASP A 931 -6.58 -27.23 -54.07
CA ASP A 931 -7.88 -27.89 -53.98
C ASP A 931 -9.00 -27.03 -54.61
N ALA A 932 -8.93 -25.70 -54.49
CA ALA A 932 -9.81 -24.77 -55.20
C ALA A 932 -9.63 -24.86 -56.72
N ALA A 933 -8.40 -24.94 -57.22
CA ALA A 933 -8.11 -25.12 -58.63
C ALA A 933 -8.66 -26.46 -59.17
N ILE A 934 -8.48 -27.56 -58.42
CA ILE A 934 -9.04 -28.87 -58.76
C ILE A 934 -10.57 -28.83 -58.81
N CYS A 935 -11.22 -28.18 -57.85
CA CYS A 935 -12.68 -28.03 -57.82
C CYS A 935 -13.19 -27.30 -59.07
N ILE A 936 -12.54 -26.19 -59.46
CA ILE A 936 -12.88 -25.44 -60.68
C ILE A 936 -12.71 -26.32 -61.93
N GLN A 937 -11.62 -27.09 -62.02
CA GLN A 937 -11.35 -28.01 -63.14
C GLN A 937 -12.43 -29.10 -63.27
N VAL A 938 -12.86 -29.68 -62.15
CA VAL A 938 -13.92 -30.70 -62.11
C VAL A 938 -15.29 -30.11 -62.48
N GLN A 939 -15.63 -28.93 -61.95
CA GLN A 939 -16.88 -28.22 -62.25
C GLN A 939 -17.00 -27.89 -63.74
N LEU A 940 -15.92 -27.40 -64.36
CA LEU A 940 -15.86 -27.10 -65.80
C LEU A 940 -16.05 -28.34 -66.67
N TRP A 941 -15.48 -29.48 -66.26
CA TRP A 941 -15.65 -30.75 -66.97
C TRP A 941 -17.08 -31.30 -66.87
N LEU A 942 -17.70 -31.24 -65.67
CA LEU A 942 -19.10 -31.63 -65.46
C LEU A 942 -20.07 -30.72 -66.23
N HIS A 943 -19.85 -29.41 -66.22
CA HIS A 943 -20.68 -28.45 -66.93
C HIS A 943 -20.75 -28.78 -68.43
N ARG A 944 -19.60 -29.07 -69.07
CA ARG A 944 -19.54 -29.49 -70.49
C ARG A 944 -20.39 -30.75 -70.77
N ARG A 945 -20.36 -31.76 -69.90
CA ARG A 945 -21.17 -32.99 -70.06
C ARG A 945 -22.66 -32.73 -69.88
N CYS A 946 -23.05 -31.89 -68.92
CA CYS A 946 -24.45 -31.53 -68.70
C CYS A 946 -25.05 -30.75 -69.88
N THR A 947 -24.31 -29.81 -70.47
CA THR A 947 -24.76 -29.10 -71.68
C THR A 947 -24.98 -30.05 -72.87
N ALA A 948 -24.08 -31.00 -73.10
CA ALA A 948 -24.24 -31.99 -74.16
C ALA A 948 -25.48 -32.88 -73.92
N ALA A 949 -25.69 -33.33 -72.68
CA ALA A 949 -26.86 -34.11 -72.31
C ALA A 949 -28.18 -33.33 -72.49
N LEU A 950 -28.21 -32.04 -72.11
CA LEU A 950 -29.37 -31.17 -72.29
C LEU A 950 -29.72 -30.97 -73.77
N VAL A 951 -28.74 -30.75 -74.65
CA VAL A 951 -28.97 -30.61 -76.09
C VAL A 951 -29.57 -31.90 -76.68
N ILE A 952 -29.04 -33.06 -76.30
CA ILE A 952 -29.56 -34.35 -76.77
C ILE A 952 -30.98 -34.60 -76.24
N GLN A 953 -31.20 -34.35 -74.94
CA GLN A 953 -32.50 -34.54 -74.30
C GLN A 953 -33.57 -33.59 -74.85
N THR A 954 -33.23 -32.33 -75.11
CA THR A 954 -34.16 -31.34 -75.68
C THR A 954 -34.54 -31.69 -77.10
N ALA A 955 -33.58 -32.10 -77.94
CA ALA A 955 -33.86 -32.58 -79.29
C ALA A 955 -34.80 -33.82 -79.28
N TRP A 956 -34.52 -34.80 -78.42
CA TRP A 956 -35.34 -36.01 -78.30
C TRP A 956 -36.75 -35.74 -77.76
N ARG A 957 -36.87 -34.89 -76.71
CA ARG A 957 -38.16 -34.49 -76.15
C ARG A 957 -38.99 -33.71 -77.16
N CYS A 958 -38.38 -32.82 -77.94
CA CYS A 958 -39.07 -32.08 -78.99
C CYS A 958 -39.59 -33.01 -80.09
N HIS A 959 -38.77 -33.98 -80.53
CA HIS A 959 -39.19 -35.01 -81.49
C HIS A 959 -40.38 -35.83 -80.98
N ARG A 960 -40.29 -36.39 -79.75
CA ARG A 960 -41.38 -37.16 -79.13
C ARG A 960 -42.65 -36.35 -78.93
N ALA A 961 -42.54 -35.10 -78.45
CA ALA A 961 -43.68 -34.21 -78.26
C ALA A 961 -44.35 -33.87 -79.59
N ARG A 962 -43.57 -33.63 -80.64
CA ARG A 962 -44.08 -33.38 -82.00
C ARG A 962 -44.79 -34.62 -82.56
N GLU A 963 -44.23 -35.80 -82.38
CA GLU A 963 -44.85 -37.06 -82.81
C GLU A 963 -46.15 -37.36 -82.04
N ALA A 964 -46.17 -37.11 -80.73
CA ALA A 964 -47.37 -37.23 -79.91
C ALA A 964 -48.43 -36.18 -80.28
N TYR A 965 -48.03 -34.92 -80.49
CA TYR A 965 -48.93 -33.85 -80.93
C TYR A 965 -49.53 -34.17 -82.30
N LEU A 966 -48.75 -34.66 -83.26
CA LEU A 966 -49.26 -35.04 -84.58
C LEU A 966 -50.25 -36.21 -84.50
N ARG A 967 -50.00 -37.19 -83.62
CA ARG A 967 -50.97 -38.28 -83.34
C ARG A 967 -52.28 -37.75 -82.76
N VAL A 968 -52.19 -36.89 -81.75
CA VAL A 968 -53.36 -36.28 -81.10
C VAL A 968 -54.07 -35.33 -82.05
N TYR A 969 -53.36 -34.51 -82.82
CA TYR A 969 -53.92 -33.58 -83.79
C TYR A 969 -54.72 -34.33 -84.85
N ASN A 970 -54.17 -35.43 -85.40
CA ASN A 970 -54.89 -36.27 -86.36
C ASN A 970 -56.10 -36.95 -85.71
N ALA A 971 -55.98 -37.41 -84.46
CA ALA A 971 -57.09 -38.00 -83.72
C ALA A 971 -58.18 -36.98 -83.35
N VAL A 972 -57.81 -35.74 -82.98
CA VAL A 972 -58.71 -34.63 -82.62
C VAL A 972 -59.39 -34.06 -83.85
N VAL A 973 -58.76 -34.03 -85.02
CA VAL A 973 -59.44 -33.69 -86.28
C VAL A 973 -60.51 -34.74 -86.60
N GLN A 974 -60.23 -36.03 -86.36
CA GLN A 974 -61.23 -37.08 -86.52
C GLN A 974 -62.33 -37.05 -85.43
N LEU A 975 -61.98 -36.72 -84.19
CA LEU A 975 -62.92 -36.59 -83.08
C LEU A 975 -63.74 -35.28 -83.12
N GLN A 976 -63.21 -34.17 -83.66
CA GLN A 976 -63.96 -32.93 -83.89
C GLN A 976 -65.01 -33.09 -84.99
N ALA A 977 -64.84 -34.05 -85.89
CA ALA A 977 -65.87 -34.43 -86.85
C ALA A 977 -66.98 -35.29 -86.19
N ILE A 978 -66.69 -35.96 -85.07
CA ILE A 978 -67.57 -36.95 -84.43
C ILE A 978 -68.25 -36.38 -83.16
N CYS A 979 -67.66 -35.40 -82.46
CA CYS A 979 -68.11 -34.88 -81.16
C CYS A 979 -68.77 -33.48 -81.22
N ARG A 980 -69.44 -33.14 -82.33
CA ARG A 980 -70.38 -31.99 -82.35
C ARG A 980 -71.77 -32.31 -81.78
N ASP A 981 -72.05 -33.57 -81.44
CA ASP A 981 -73.28 -34.02 -80.79
C ASP A 981 -73.05 -34.33 -79.30
N GLU A 982 -73.56 -33.43 -78.45
CA GLU A 982 -73.89 -33.47 -77.01
C GLU A 982 -72.87 -33.91 -75.91
N PRO A 983 -72.83 -33.19 -74.76
CA PRO A 983 -71.99 -33.49 -73.58
C PRO A 983 -72.75 -33.91 -72.30
N GLU A 984 -71.97 -34.19 -71.23
CA GLU A 984 -72.32 -34.51 -69.83
C GLU A 984 -72.45 -36.03 -69.52
N LEU A 985 -71.95 -36.65 -68.44
CA LEU A 985 -71.63 -36.21 -67.07
C LEU A 985 -70.79 -37.30 -66.31
N CYS A 986 -70.26 -36.92 -65.13
CA CYS A 986 -69.98 -37.73 -63.90
C CYS A 986 -68.65 -38.53 -63.81
N CYS A 987 -67.76 -38.21 -62.86
CA CYS A 987 -67.65 -38.71 -61.46
C CYS A 987 -66.48 -39.71 -61.34
N SER A 988 -65.67 -39.85 -60.30
CA SER A 988 -65.61 -39.39 -58.90
C SER A 988 -64.28 -39.88 -58.28
N LEU A 989 -64.10 -39.70 -56.96
CA LEU A 989 -63.19 -40.38 -56.00
C LEU A 989 -61.87 -39.62 -55.68
N GLN A 990 -61.41 -39.48 -54.43
CA GLN A 990 -61.92 -39.83 -53.09
C GLN A 990 -61.07 -39.03 -52.07
N VAL A 991 -61.63 -38.69 -50.92
CA VAL A 991 -60.96 -38.02 -49.80
C VAL A 991 -61.26 -38.83 -48.54
N GLU A 992 -60.23 -39.20 -47.76
CA GLU A 992 -60.38 -39.87 -46.46
C GLU A 992 -60.33 -38.85 -45.30
N GLU A 993 -61.19 -39.07 -44.31
CA GLU A 993 -61.44 -38.21 -43.15
C GLU A 993 -61.23 -39.03 -41.87
N HIS A 994 -60.48 -38.50 -40.89
CA HIS A 994 -60.35 -39.12 -39.57
C HIS A 994 -60.50 -38.04 -38.48
N ASN A 995 -61.47 -38.22 -37.59
CA ASN A 995 -61.79 -37.34 -36.45
C ASN A 995 -61.82 -35.83 -36.77
N GLY A 996 -62.49 -35.48 -37.87
CA GLY A 996 -62.83 -34.09 -38.21
C GLY A 996 -61.78 -33.31 -39.01
N HIS A 997 -60.75 -33.97 -39.55
CA HIS A 997 -59.76 -33.31 -40.40
C HIS A 997 -59.53 -34.02 -41.75
N ILE A 998 -59.59 -33.22 -42.81
CA ILE A 998 -59.33 -33.60 -44.21
C ILE A 998 -57.97 -33.03 -44.63
N PHE A 999 -57.04 -33.89 -45.08
CA PHE A 999 -55.67 -33.52 -45.43
C PHE A 999 -55.48 -33.36 -46.95
N LYS A 1000 -54.86 -32.25 -47.39
CA LYS A 1000 -54.52 -31.97 -48.80
C LYS A 1000 -53.11 -31.37 -48.88
N SER A 1001 -52.19 -31.96 -49.66
CA SER A 1001 -50.78 -31.52 -49.74
C SER A 1001 -50.56 -30.39 -50.75
N THR A 1002 -49.99 -29.25 -50.33
CA THR A 1002 -49.53 -28.20 -51.25
C THR A 1002 -48.30 -27.46 -50.71
N GLN A 1003 -47.36 -27.13 -51.59
CA GLN A 1003 -45.96 -26.74 -51.36
C GLN A 1003 -45.78 -25.21 -51.58
N TYR A 1004 -45.15 -24.48 -50.64
CA TYR A 1004 -44.81 -23.05 -50.82
C TYR A 1004 -43.48 -22.67 -50.15
N SER A 1005 -42.77 -21.75 -50.80
CA SER A 1005 -41.39 -21.28 -50.62
C SER A 1005 -41.28 -20.02 -49.74
N ILE A 1006 -40.47 -20.02 -48.66
CA ILE A 1006 -40.09 -18.81 -47.87
C ILE A 1006 -38.56 -18.78 -47.55
N PRO A 1007 -37.83 -17.65 -47.73
CA PRO A 1007 -36.35 -17.54 -47.62
C PRO A 1007 -35.79 -17.48 -46.19
N THR A 1008 -34.63 -18.10 -45.95
CA THR A 1008 -33.84 -17.98 -44.69
C THR A 1008 -32.44 -17.39 -44.91
N TYR A 1009 -31.90 -16.72 -43.87
CA TYR A 1009 -30.59 -16.04 -43.83
C TYR A 1009 -29.58 -16.80 -42.94
N CYS A 1010 -28.29 -16.69 -43.24
CA CYS A 1010 -27.18 -17.23 -42.42
C CYS A 1010 -26.67 -16.21 -41.38
N GLU A 1011 -26.61 -16.59 -40.09
CA GLU A 1011 -26.23 -15.72 -38.97
C GLU A 1011 -24.73 -15.32 -38.88
N TYR A 1012 -23.88 -15.72 -39.82
CA TYR A 1012 -22.46 -15.31 -39.81
C TYR A 1012 -22.04 -14.45 -41.01
N CYS A 1013 -22.84 -14.32 -42.08
CA CYS A 1013 -22.45 -13.53 -43.25
C CYS A 1013 -23.59 -12.87 -44.04
N SER A 1014 -24.82 -12.87 -43.53
CA SER A 1014 -25.95 -12.08 -44.06
C SER A 1014 -26.19 -12.17 -45.58
N SER A 1015 -26.08 -13.36 -46.17
CA SER A 1015 -26.44 -13.62 -47.58
C SER A 1015 -27.39 -14.82 -47.72
N LEU A 1016 -28.30 -14.74 -48.69
CA LEU A 1016 -29.51 -15.56 -48.89
C LEU A 1016 -29.20 -16.92 -49.55
N ILE A 1017 -29.68 -18.05 -49.01
CA ILE A 1017 -29.58 -19.37 -49.66
C ILE A 1017 -30.91 -20.14 -49.51
N TRP A 1018 -31.40 -20.72 -50.62
CA TRP A 1018 -32.64 -21.49 -50.76
C TRP A 1018 -32.39 -22.93 -51.20
N MET A 1019 -33.05 -23.93 -50.57
CA MET A 1019 -34.01 -24.87 -51.18
C MET A 1019 -34.48 -25.98 -50.22
N MET A 1020 -35.68 -26.50 -50.52
CA MET A 1020 -36.65 -27.23 -49.68
C MET A 1020 -36.74 -28.73 -49.96
N ASP A 1021 -37.27 -29.48 -48.96
CA ASP A 1021 -38.11 -30.68 -49.16
C ASP A 1021 -39.25 -30.79 -48.09
N ARG A 1022 -40.26 -31.61 -48.38
CA ARG A 1022 -41.72 -31.51 -48.10
C ARG A 1022 -42.26 -31.95 -46.72
N ALA A 1023 -43.36 -31.34 -46.23
CA ALA A 1023 -44.23 -31.86 -45.15
C ALA A 1023 -45.72 -31.42 -45.30
N CYS A 1024 -46.68 -32.25 -44.87
CA CYS A 1024 -48.13 -31.97 -44.89
C CYS A 1024 -48.63 -31.37 -43.55
N VAL A 1025 -49.58 -30.43 -43.61
CA VAL A 1025 -50.11 -29.62 -42.49
C VAL A 1025 -51.62 -29.81 -42.34
N CYS A 1026 -52.12 -29.96 -41.11
CA CYS A 1026 -53.55 -29.88 -40.77
C CYS A 1026 -53.99 -28.42 -40.59
N LYS A 1027 -55.12 -28.01 -41.20
CA LYS A 1027 -55.66 -26.64 -41.20
C LYS A 1027 -56.53 -26.34 -39.97
N LEU A 1028 -55.96 -25.64 -38.99
CA LEU A 1028 -56.65 -24.64 -38.16
C LEU A 1028 -55.60 -23.80 -37.41
N TYR A 1029 -55.05 -22.78 -38.05
CA TYR A 1029 -54.42 -21.65 -37.36
C TYR A 1029 -54.61 -20.41 -38.22
N HIS A 1030 -55.67 -19.67 -37.96
CA HIS A 1030 -55.81 -18.28 -38.35
C HIS A 1030 -55.99 -17.45 -37.09
N VAL A 1031 -55.06 -16.52 -36.93
CA VAL A 1031 -55.28 -15.15 -36.46
C VAL A 1031 -55.57 -14.97 -34.97
N CYS A 1032 -54.66 -14.18 -34.42
CA CYS A 1032 -54.89 -13.13 -33.44
C CYS A 1032 -54.76 -13.44 -31.95
N ILE A 1033 -54.02 -12.49 -31.38
CA ILE A 1033 -54.28 -11.82 -30.11
C ILE A 1033 -53.69 -12.53 -28.90
N CYS A 1034 -52.64 -11.88 -28.41
CA CYS A 1034 -52.43 -11.54 -27.02
C CYS A 1034 -53.12 -12.46 -26.02
N GLU A 1035 -52.36 -13.37 -25.43
CA GLU A 1035 -52.68 -13.84 -24.10
C GLU A 1035 -51.39 -13.89 -23.28
N GLN A 1036 -51.29 -13.32 -22.10
CA GLN A 1036 -52.18 -12.45 -21.35
C GLN A 1036 -51.29 -12.05 -20.17
N PHE A 1037 -51.34 -10.80 -19.74
CA PHE A 1037 -51.24 -10.55 -18.31
C PHE A 1037 -52.49 -11.23 -17.76
N ASP A 1038 -52.39 -12.51 -17.44
CA ASP A 1038 -53.53 -13.28 -16.96
C ASP A 1038 -53.82 -12.76 -15.56
N PRO A 1039 -54.88 -11.95 -15.37
CA PRO A 1039 -55.15 -11.37 -14.06
C PRO A 1039 -55.48 -12.50 -13.06
N GLU A 1040 -55.83 -13.70 -13.55
CA GLU A 1040 -56.15 -14.88 -12.74
C GLU A 1040 -54.93 -15.72 -12.32
N LEU A 1041 -53.74 -15.54 -12.92
CA LEU A 1041 -52.51 -16.24 -12.50
C LEU A 1041 -51.57 -15.36 -11.64
N SER A 1042 -51.91 -14.09 -11.42
CA SER A 1042 -51.09 -13.15 -10.64
C SER A 1042 -50.96 -13.52 -9.15
N SER A 1043 -51.84 -14.38 -8.63
CA SER A 1043 -51.81 -14.84 -7.23
C SER A 1043 -51.01 -16.12 -7.02
N ARG A 1044 -50.75 -16.91 -8.07
CA ARG A 1044 -50.19 -18.27 -7.94
C ARG A 1044 -48.73 -18.22 -7.46
N GLN A 1045 -48.47 -18.87 -6.33
CA GLN A 1045 -47.17 -18.92 -5.67
C GLN A 1045 -46.43 -20.24 -5.90
N PHE A 1046 -47.15 -21.32 -6.19
CA PHE A 1046 -46.58 -22.66 -6.38
C PHE A 1046 -46.50 -23.03 -7.87
N GLY A 1047 -45.40 -23.68 -8.28
CA GLY A 1047 -45.20 -24.08 -9.68
C GLY A 1047 -44.74 -22.95 -10.60
N VAL A 1048 -44.30 -21.82 -10.03
CA VAL A 1048 -43.85 -20.63 -10.76
C VAL A 1048 -42.34 -20.46 -10.58
N GLU A 1049 -41.65 -19.96 -11.59
CA GLU A 1049 -40.21 -19.66 -11.50
C GLU A 1049 -39.90 -18.61 -10.41
N VAL A 1050 -38.80 -18.79 -9.69
CA VAL A 1050 -38.35 -17.88 -8.62
C VAL A 1050 -38.19 -16.44 -9.13
N SER A 1051 -37.73 -16.27 -10.37
CA SER A 1051 -37.57 -14.97 -11.03
C SER A 1051 -38.87 -14.16 -11.10
N ARG A 1052 -40.02 -14.82 -11.29
CA ARG A 1052 -41.35 -14.18 -11.38
C ARG A 1052 -41.96 -13.84 -10.02
N LEU A 1053 -41.43 -14.42 -8.94
CA LEU A 1053 -41.88 -14.21 -7.56
C LEU A 1053 -41.04 -13.17 -6.80
N THR A 1054 -40.06 -12.55 -7.46
CA THR A 1054 -39.13 -11.55 -6.91
C THR A 1054 -39.14 -10.27 -7.74
N ASN A 1055 -38.82 -9.12 -7.12
CA ASN A 1055 -38.66 -7.84 -7.80
C ASN A 1055 -37.58 -6.98 -7.11
N ASP A 1056 -37.32 -5.76 -7.59
CA ASP A 1056 -36.26 -4.89 -7.06
C ASP A 1056 -36.43 -4.50 -5.58
N GLU A 1057 -37.67 -4.55 -5.04
CA GLU A 1057 -37.94 -4.30 -3.62
C GLU A 1057 -37.90 -5.57 -2.76
N ARG A 1058 -38.21 -6.72 -3.35
CA ARG A 1058 -38.31 -8.03 -2.68
C ARG A 1058 -37.38 -9.05 -3.34
N THR A 1059 -36.19 -9.19 -2.75
CA THR A 1059 -35.12 -10.07 -3.24
C THR A 1059 -35.34 -11.57 -2.95
N VAL A 1060 -36.32 -11.91 -2.11
CA VAL A 1060 -36.74 -13.28 -1.76
C VAL A 1060 -38.27 -13.35 -1.89
N PRO A 1061 -38.85 -14.45 -2.41
CA PRO A 1061 -40.31 -14.59 -2.54
C PRO A 1061 -41.06 -14.39 -1.21
N LEU A 1062 -42.16 -13.63 -1.24
CA LEU A 1062 -42.95 -13.31 -0.04
C LEU A 1062 -43.44 -14.56 0.70
N VAL A 1063 -43.90 -15.59 -0.03
CA VAL A 1063 -44.35 -16.86 0.54
C VAL A 1063 -43.24 -17.56 1.34
N VAL A 1064 -41.99 -17.50 0.86
CA VAL A 1064 -40.82 -18.07 1.53
C VAL A 1064 -40.52 -17.29 2.81
N GLU A 1065 -40.52 -15.96 2.74
CA GLU A 1065 -40.25 -15.11 3.90
C GLU A 1065 -41.33 -15.27 4.99
N LYS A 1066 -42.62 -15.31 4.61
CA LYS A 1066 -43.74 -15.47 5.53
C LYS A 1066 -43.71 -16.83 6.23
N LEU A 1067 -43.51 -17.93 5.49
CA LEU A 1067 -43.42 -19.28 6.05
C LEU A 1067 -42.19 -19.45 6.95
N ILE A 1068 -41.01 -19.00 6.51
CA ILE A 1068 -39.78 -19.14 7.29
C ILE A 1068 -39.85 -18.30 8.58
N ASN A 1069 -40.29 -17.04 8.51
CA ASN A 1069 -40.38 -16.18 9.70
C ASN A 1069 -41.34 -16.79 10.74
N TYR A 1070 -42.46 -17.37 10.30
CA TYR A 1070 -43.38 -18.06 11.19
C TYR A 1070 -42.75 -19.29 11.85
N ILE A 1071 -42.05 -20.13 11.08
CA ILE A 1071 -41.34 -21.31 11.62
C ILE A 1071 -40.23 -20.88 12.60
N GLU A 1072 -39.53 -19.78 12.33
CA GLU A 1072 -38.50 -19.25 13.22
C GLU A 1072 -39.06 -18.65 14.52
N MET A 1073 -40.30 -18.16 14.50
CA MET A 1073 -40.96 -17.60 15.68
C MET A 1073 -41.62 -18.67 16.56
N HIS A 1074 -42.23 -19.69 15.94
CA HIS A 1074 -43.10 -20.65 16.64
C HIS A 1074 -42.59 -22.10 16.62
N GLY A 1075 -41.68 -22.45 15.70
CA GLY A 1075 -41.31 -23.84 15.41
C GLY A 1075 -39.89 -24.28 15.74
N LEU A 1076 -39.01 -23.37 16.20
CA LEU A 1076 -37.57 -23.68 16.40
C LEU A 1076 -37.30 -24.85 17.37
N TYR A 1077 -38.15 -25.02 18.37
CA TYR A 1077 -38.01 -26.02 19.43
C TYR A 1077 -38.92 -27.24 19.21
N THR A 1078 -39.65 -27.29 18.10
CA THR A 1078 -40.59 -28.39 17.82
C THR A 1078 -39.85 -29.63 17.33
N GLU A 1079 -40.03 -30.75 18.02
CA GLU A 1079 -39.37 -32.02 17.71
C GLU A 1079 -39.72 -32.52 16.29
N GLY A 1080 -38.71 -32.70 15.46
CA GLY A 1080 -38.83 -33.20 14.10
C GLY A 1080 -39.54 -32.23 13.18
N ILE A 1081 -39.40 -30.92 13.37
CA ILE A 1081 -40.11 -29.87 12.62
C ILE A 1081 -40.21 -30.13 11.11
N TYR A 1082 -39.10 -30.51 10.47
CA TYR A 1082 -39.06 -30.84 9.04
C TYR A 1082 -39.08 -32.35 8.73
N ARG A 1083 -38.91 -33.21 9.75
CA ARG A 1083 -38.93 -34.67 9.60
C ARG A 1083 -40.35 -35.25 9.68
N LYS A 1084 -41.21 -34.73 10.57
CA LYS A 1084 -42.61 -35.13 10.71
C LYS A 1084 -43.46 -34.40 9.66
N SER A 1085 -44.36 -35.12 9.00
CA SER A 1085 -45.29 -34.55 8.01
C SER A 1085 -46.57 -34.06 8.68
N GLY A 1086 -47.09 -32.92 8.22
CA GLY A 1086 -48.41 -32.44 8.62
C GLY A 1086 -49.56 -33.21 7.96
N SER A 1087 -50.80 -32.95 8.39
CA SER A 1087 -52.00 -33.52 7.77
C SER A 1087 -52.09 -33.14 6.29
N THR A 1088 -52.20 -34.13 5.40
CA THR A 1088 -52.24 -33.94 3.94
C THR A 1088 -53.41 -33.07 3.48
N ASN A 1089 -54.57 -33.17 4.13
CA ASN A 1089 -55.73 -32.32 3.84
C ASN A 1089 -55.45 -30.85 4.19
N LYS A 1090 -54.86 -30.59 5.36
CA LYS A 1090 -54.47 -29.24 5.80
C LYS A 1090 -53.31 -28.65 4.98
N ILE A 1091 -52.42 -29.48 4.46
CA ILE A 1091 -51.35 -29.06 3.53
C ILE A 1091 -51.96 -28.56 2.21
N LYS A 1092 -52.94 -29.29 1.65
CA LYS A 1092 -53.64 -28.86 0.43
C LYS A 1092 -54.42 -27.57 0.64
N GLU A 1093 -55.12 -27.45 1.77
CA GLU A 1093 -55.88 -26.26 2.18
C GLU A 1093 -54.96 -25.02 2.30
N LEU A 1094 -53.85 -25.13 3.05
CA LEU A 1094 -52.91 -24.03 3.22
C LEU A 1094 -52.20 -23.66 1.91
N LYS A 1095 -51.85 -24.64 1.08
CA LYS A 1095 -51.27 -24.40 -0.26
C LYS A 1095 -52.24 -23.61 -1.14
N GLN A 1096 -53.50 -24.03 -1.22
CA GLN A 1096 -54.52 -23.34 -2.01
C GLN A 1096 -54.78 -21.93 -1.47
N GLY A 1097 -54.79 -21.75 -0.15
CA GLY A 1097 -54.90 -20.44 0.48
C GLY A 1097 -53.75 -19.50 0.11
N LEU A 1098 -52.51 -19.98 0.16
CA LEU A 1098 -51.33 -19.20 -0.23
C LEU A 1098 -51.27 -18.89 -1.73
N ASP A 1099 -51.79 -19.79 -2.59
CA ASP A 1099 -51.94 -19.53 -4.04
C ASP A 1099 -53.04 -18.50 -4.35
N THR A 1100 -53.95 -18.22 -3.41
CA THR A 1100 -55.06 -17.27 -3.59
C THR A 1100 -54.70 -15.88 -3.05
N ASP A 1101 -54.18 -15.79 -1.82
CA ASP A 1101 -53.78 -14.51 -1.19
C ASP A 1101 -52.69 -14.72 -0.12
N VAL A 1102 -51.44 -14.44 -0.46
CA VAL A 1102 -50.31 -14.60 0.47
C VAL A 1102 -50.36 -13.62 1.63
N ASP A 1103 -50.83 -12.38 1.41
CA ASP A 1103 -50.72 -11.32 2.40
C ASP A 1103 -51.73 -11.54 3.54
N ASN A 1104 -52.96 -11.95 3.23
CA ASN A 1104 -54.03 -12.12 4.23
C ASN A 1104 -54.15 -13.52 4.87
N MET A 1105 -53.41 -14.52 4.39
CA MET A 1105 -53.46 -15.87 4.99
C MET A 1105 -52.96 -15.89 6.44
N ASN A 1106 -53.80 -16.35 7.37
CA ASN A 1106 -53.46 -16.54 8.77
C ASN A 1106 -52.78 -17.90 8.98
N LEU A 1107 -51.55 -17.88 9.52
CA LEU A 1107 -50.78 -19.09 9.77
C LEU A 1107 -51.07 -19.72 11.14
N ASP A 1108 -51.71 -18.99 12.06
CA ASP A 1108 -52.00 -19.46 13.43
C ASP A 1108 -53.01 -20.64 13.48
N ASP A 1109 -53.81 -20.80 12.43
CA ASP A 1109 -54.83 -21.87 12.34
C ASP A 1109 -54.24 -23.23 11.93
N TYR A 1110 -52.94 -23.28 11.63
CA TYR A 1110 -52.28 -24.46 11.08
C TYR A 1110 -51.18 -24.98 12.02
N ASN A 1111 -51.13 -26.30 12.17
CA ASN A 1111 -50.04 -26.93 12.91
C ASN A 1111 -48.69 -26.63 12.23
N ILE A 1112 -47.66 -26.39 13.03
CA ILE A 1112 -46.33 -26.02 12.53
C ILE A 1112 -45.73 -27.06 11.55
N HIS A 1113 -46.06 -28.35 11.69
CA HIS A 1113 -45.64 -29.39 10.74
C HIS A 1113 -46.36 -29.30 9.39
N VAL A 1114 -47.59 -28.75 9.35
CA VAL A 1114 -48.31 -28.45 8.10
C VAL A 1114 -47.60 -27.31 7.37
N ILE A 1115 -47.26 -26.24 8.08
CA ILE A 1115 -46.53 -25.07 7.53
C ILE A 1115 -45.15 -25.50 7.01
N ALA A 1116 -44.40 -26.28 7.80
CA ALA A 1116 -43.11 -26.85 7.38
C ALA A 1116 -43.23 -27.78 6.16
N SER A 1117 -44.31 -28.55 6.05
CA SER A 1117 -44.56 -29.42 4.89
C SER A 1117 -44.92 -28.63 3.64
N VAL A 1118 -45.72 -27.57 3.76
CA VAL A 1118 -46.03 -26.65 2.65
C VAL A 1118 -44.78 -25.93 2.17
N PHE A 1119 -43.89 -25.50 3.06
CA PHE A 1119 -42.61 -24.89 2.67
C PHE A 1119 -41.71 -25.87 1.89
N LYS A 1120 -41.59 -27.12 2.33
CA LYS A 1120 -40.87 -28.17 1.58
C LYS A 1120 -41.52 -28.43 0.21
N GLN A 1121 -42.84 -28.48 0.17
CA GLN A 1121 -43.59 -28.68 -1.06
C GLN A 1121 -43.36 -27.52 -2.05
N TRP A 1122 -43.30 -26.28 -1.56
CA TRP A 1122 -43.02 -25.11 -2.39
C TRP A 1122 -41.67 -25.24 -3.11
N LEU A 1123 -40.60 -25.57 -2.38
CA LEU A 1123 -39.27 -25.79 -2.96
C LEU A 1123 -39.28 -26.93 -4.00
N ARG A 1124 -40.03 -28.00 -3.73
CA ARG A 1124 -40.15 -29.16 -4.62
C ARG A 1124 -41.02 -28.89 -5.85
N ASP A 1125 -41.96 -27.96 -5.78
CA ASP A 1125 -42.87 -27.63 -6.88
C ASP A 1125 -42.27 -26.61 -7.86
N LEU A 1126 -41.08 -26.04 -7.56
CA LEU A 1126 -40.42 -25.13 -8.49
C LEU A 1126 -40.17 -25.81 -9.86
N PRO A 1127 -40.37 -25.12 -11.00
CA PRO A 1127 -40.05 -25.67 -12.32
C PRO A 1127 -38.57 -26.04 -12.46
N ASN A 1128 -37.67 -25.18 -11.96
CA ASN A 1128 -36.23 -25.40 -11.87
C ASN A 1128 -35.85 -25.44 -10.38
N PRO A 1129 -35.11 -26.45 -9.87
CA PRO A 1129 -34.73 -26.49 -8.45
C PRO A 1129 -33.92 -25.25 -8.06
N LEU A 1130 -33.87 -24.93 -6.77
CA LEU A 1130 -33.21 -23.72 -6.28
C LEU A 1130 -31.71 -23.66 -6.62
N MET A 1131 -31.03 -24.82 -6.69
CA MET A 1131 -29.63 -24.93 -7.14
C MET A 1131 -29.48 -25.21 -8.65
N THR A 1132 -30.59 -25.11 -9.41
CA THR A 1132 -30.73 -25.27 -10.87
C THR A 1132 -30.35 -26.63 -11.45
N PHE A 1133 -31.06 -27.08 -12.48
CA PHE A 1133 -30.68 -28.31 -13.21
C PHE A 1133 -29.37 -28.13 -14.01
N GLU A 1134 -29.10 -26.92 -14.50
CA GLU A 1134 -27.91 -26.60 -15.32
C GLU A 1134 -26.60 -26.81 -14.55
N LEU A 1135 -26.57 -26.47 -13.26
CA LEU A 1135 -25.37 -26.57 -12.42
C LEU A 1135 -25.27 -27.89 -11.66
N TYR A 1136 -26.20 -28.84 -11.87
CA TYR A 1136 -26.26 -30.10 -11.13
C TYR A 1136 -24.95 -30.89 -11.23
N GLU A 1137 -24.45 -31.12 -12.44
CA GLU A 1137 -23.21 -31.86 -12.71
C GLU A 1137 -21.97 -31.18 -12.08
N GLU A 1138 -21.94 -29.84 -12.03
CA GLU A 1138 -20.83 -29.10 -11.43
C GLU A 1138 -20.83 -29.24 -9.90
N PHE A 1139 -22.00 -29.28 -9.25
CA PHE A 1139 -22.10 -29.59 -7.82
C PHE A 1139 -21.62 -31.02 -7.52
N ILE A 1140 -22.00 -32.00 -8.33
CA ILE A 1140 -21.55 -33.39 -8.19
C ILE A 1140 -20.03 -33.51 -8.40
N ARG A 1141 -19.49 -32.82 -9.41
CA ARG A 1141 -18.04 -32.79 -9.69
C ARG A 1141 -17.26 -32.15 -8.54
N ALA A 1142 -17.73 -31.04 -7.98
CA ALA A 1142 -17.10 -30.38 -6.84
C ALA A 1142 -17.03 -31.29 -5.60
N MET A 1143 -18.08 -32.11 -5.37
CA MET A 1143 -18.12 -33.11 -4.29
C MET A 1143 -17.23 -34.33 -4.55
N GLY A 1144 -16.70 -34.50 -5.77
CA GLY A 1144 -15.75 -35.55 -6.14
C GLY A 1144 -14.28 -35.23 -5.83
N LEU A 1145 -13.97 -34.02 -5.38
CA LEU A 1145 -12.61 -33.59 -5.05
C LEU A 1145 -12.09 -34.27 -3.77
N GLN A 1146 -10.81 -34.70 -3.76
CA GLN A 1146 -10.22 -35.43 -2.64
C GLN A 1146 -9.89 -34.54 -1.43
N ASP A 1147 -9.48 -33.28 -1.65
CA ASP A 1147 -9.23 -32.34 -0.56
C ASP A 1147 -10.52 -31.61 -0.14
N LYS A 1148 -10.84 -31.70 1.15
CA LYS A 1148 -11.99 -31.00 1.76
C LYS A 1148 -11.95 -29.49 1.57
N LYS A 1149 -10.77 -28.85 1.55
CA LYS A 1149 -10.66 -27.39 1.33
C LYS A 1149 -10.96 -27.00 -0.12
N GLU A 1150 -10.50 -27.80 -1.07
CA GLU A 1150 -10.78 -27.60 -2.49
C GLU A 1150 -12.25 -27.93 -2.81
N MET A 1151 -12.81 -28.96 -2.19
CA MET A 1151 -14.24 -29.29 -2.24
C MET A 1151 -15.11 -28.12 -1.78
N ILE A 1152 -14.81 -27.52 -0.63
CA ILE A 1152 -15.54 -26.33 -0.13
C ILE A 1152 -15.42 -25.18 -1.14
N ARG A 1153 -14.21 -24.86 -1.61
CA ARG A 1153 -14.00 -23.79 -2.59
C ARG A 1153 -14.74 -24.05 -3.91
N GLY A 1154 -14.71 -25.28 -4.40
CA GLY A 1154 -15.42 -25.71 -5.59
C GLY A 1154 -16.93 -25.52 -5.45
N VAL A 1155 -17.53 -26.01 -4.35
CA VAL A 1155 -18.97 -25.87 -4.09
C VAL A 1155 -19.39 -24.39 -4.02
N TYR A 1156 -18.64 -23.54 -3.30
CA TYR A 1156 -18.96 -22.10 -3.24
C TYR A 1156 -18.75 -21.39 -4.59
N SER A 1157 -17.78 -21.81 -5.39
CA SER A 1157 -17.58 -21.28 -6.75
C SER A 1157 -18.73 -21.64 -7.70
N VAL A 1158 -19.42 -22.76 -7.48
CA VAL A 1158 -20.64 -23.13 -8.24
C VAL A 1158 -21.84 -22.32 -7.72
N ILE A 1159 -21.95 -22.10 -6.41
CA ILE A 1159 -22.99 -21.24 -5.80
C ILE A 1159 -22.92 -19.81 -6.35
N ASP A 1160 -21.71 -19.25 -6.53
CA ASP A 1160 -21.51 -17.90 -7.07
C ASP A 1160 -21.95 -17.73 -8.54
N GLN A 1161 -22.17 -18.84 -9.26
CA GLN A 1161 -22.70 -18.84 -10.63
C GLN A 1161 -24.23 -18.81 -10.69
N LEU A 1162 -24.94 -19.01 -9.57
CA LEU A 1162 -26.39 -18.93 -9.51
C LEU A 1162 -26.87 -17.51 -9.81
N SER A 1163 -28.01 -17.40 -10.50
CA SER A 1163 -28.68 -16.11 -10.71
C SER A 1163 -29.01 -15.45 -9.36
N ARG A 1164 -29.01 -14.11 -9.31
CA ARG A 1164 -29.19 -13.34 -8.06
C ARG A 1164 -30.45 -13.73 -7.27
N THR A 1165 -31.54 -14.06 -7.97
CA THR A 1165 -32.81 -14.46 -7.35
C THR A 1165 -32.73 -15.82 -6.67
N HIS A 1166 -32.05 -16.78 -7.29
CA HIS A 1166 -31.80 -18.11 -6.74
C HIS A 1166 -30.80 -18.04 -5.58
N LEU A 1167 -29.72 -17.26 -5.73
CA LEU A 1167 -28.70 -17.06 -4.69
C LEU A 1167 -29.29 -16.44 -3.42
N ASN A 1168 -30.02 -15.34 -3.52
CA ASN A 1168 -30.61 -14.66 -2.35
C ASN A 1168 -31.62 -15.55 -1.61
N THR A 1169 -32.42 -16.33 -2.36
CA THR A 1169 -33.39 -17.27 -1.78
C THR A 1169 -32.68 -18.46 -1.12
N LEU A 1170 -31.60 -18.96 -1.72
CA LEU A 1170 -30.74 -20.01 -1.15
C LEU A 1170 -30.06 -19.54 0.13
N GLU A 1171 -29.50 -18.33 0.16
CA GLU A 1171 -28.88 -17.76 1.37
C GLU A 1171 -29.89 -17.64 2.53
N ARG A 1172 -31.12 -17.16 2.25
CA ARG A 1172 -32.17 -17.05 3.26
C ARG A 1172 -32.58 -18.43 3.81
N LEU A 1173 -32.66 -19.44 2.95
CA LEU A 1173 -32.93 -20.83 3.33
C LEU A 1173 -31.80 -21.41 4.18
N ILE A 1174 -30.55 -21.31 3.74
CA ILE A 1174 -29.41 -21.87 4.49
C ILE A 1174 -29.28 -21.22 5.86
N PHE A 1175 -29.49 -19.90 5.96
CA PHE A 1175 -29.54 -19.20 7.25
C PHE A 1175 -30.62 -19.77 8.18
N HIS A 1176 -31.81 -20.04 7.65
CA HIS A 1176 -32.90 -20.67 8.39
C HIS A 1176 -32.53 -22.07 8.90
N LEU A 1177 -31.97 -22.91 8.02
CA LEU A 1177 -31.56 -24.28 8.37
C LEU A 1177 -30.47 -24.29 9.45
N VAL A 1178 -29.52 -23.33 9.41
CA VAL A 1178 -28.51 -23.16 10.46
C VAL A 1178 -29.16 -22.84 11.80
N ARG A 1179 -30.20 -21.98 11.84
CA ARG A 1179 -30.91 -21.67 13.10
C ARG A 1179 -31.60 -22.88 13.71
N ILE A 1180 -32.15 -23.76 12.88
CA ILE A 1180 -32.78 -25.01 13.33
C ILE A 1180 -31.71 -26.00 13.80
N ALA A 1181 -30.62 -26.18 13.04
CA ALA A 1181 -29.51 -27.05 13.42
C ALA A 1181 -28.86 -26.65 14.76
N LEU A 1182 -28.85 -25.35 15.09
CA LEU A 1182 -28.34 -24.88 16.38
C LEU A 1182 -29.23 -25.28 17.58
N GLN A 1183 -30.49 -25.63 17.34
CA GLN A 1183 -31.43 -26.08 18.37
C GLN A 1183 -31.65 -27.61 18.33
N GLU A 1184 -30.70 -28.35 17.75
CA GLU A 1184 -30.75 -29.81 17.58
C GLU A 1184 -31.11 -30.58 18.86
N GLU A 1185 -30.62 -30.13 20.03
CA GLU A 1185 -30.93 -30.78 21.31
C GLU A 1185 -32.43 -30.85 21.62
N THR A 1186 -33.22 -29.90 21.11
CA THR A 1186 -34.67 -29.82 21.36
C THR A 1186 -35.49 -30.30 20.17
N ASN A 1187 -35.19 -29.82 18.97
CA ASN A 1187 -35.94 -30.17 17.77
C ASN A 1187 -35.48 -31.48 17.12
N ARG A 1188 -34.35 -32.06 17.55
CA ARG A 1188 -33.76 -33.30 17.02
C ARG A 1188 -33.48 -33.27 15.51
N MET A 1189 -33.19 -32.09 14.95
CA MET A 1189 -32.84 -31.89 13.54
C MET A 1189 -31.37 -31.45 13.41
N SER A 1190 -30.48 -32.41 13.17
CA SER A 1190 -29.06 -32.16 12.88
C SER A 1190 -28.84 -31.59 11.47
N ALA A 1191 -27.64 -31.07 11.19
CA ALA A 1191 -27.26 -30.60 9.85
C ALA A 1191 -27.45 -31.70 8.78
N ASN A 1192 -27.06 -32.94 9.10
CA ASN A 1192 -27.29 -34.12 8.24
C ASN A 1192 -28.79 -34.43 8.09
N ALA A 1193 -29.55 -34.44 9.19
CA ALA A 1193 -30.99 -34.70 9.13
C ALA A 1193 -31.76 -33.65 8.31
N LEU A 1194 -31.31 -32.39 8.33
CA LEU A 1194 -31.84 -31.34 7.47
C LEU A 1194 -31.40 -31.51 6.02
N ALA A 1195 -30.14 -31.89 5.77
CA ALA A 1195 -29.64 -32.14 4.42
C ALA A 1195 -30.40 -33.29 3.72
N ILE A 1196 -30.67 -34.39 4.43
CA ILE A 1196 -31.47 -35.52 3.91
C ILE A 1196 -32.88 -35.06 3.47
N VAL A 1197 -33.48 -34.11 4.22
CA VAL A 1197 -34.82 -33.61 3.92
C VAL A 1197 -34.82 -32.58 2.79
N PHE A 1198 -33.83 -31.70 2.73
CA PHE A 1198 -33.82 -30.56 1.81
C PHE A 1198 -33.07 -30.81 0.50
N ALA A 1199 -32.08 -31.70 0.44
CA ALA A 1199 -31.35 -32.01 -0.79
C ALA A 1199 -32.28 -32.45 -1.94
N PRO A 1200 -33.27 -33.34 -1.73
CA PRO A 1200 -34.25 -33.70 -2.77
C PRO A 1200 -35.18 -32.55 -3.19
N CYS A 1201 -35.25 -31.46 -2.41
CA CYS A 1201 -36.07 -30.29 -2.72
C CYS A 1201 -35.30 -29.23 -3.50
N ILE A 1202 -34.00 -29.03 -3.22
CA ILE A 1202 -33.22 -27.92 -3.77
C ILE A 1202 -32.16 -28.32 -4.80
N LEU A 1203 -31.77 -29.60 -4.87
CA LEU A 1203 -30.76 -30.13 -5.80
C LEU A 1203 -31.29 -31.44 -6.43
N ARG A 1204 -32.32 -31.31 -7.27
CA ARG A 1204 -32.99 -32.42 -7.96
C ARG A 1204 -32.17 -32.90 -9.15
N CYS A 1205 -32.13 -34.23 -9.36
CA CYS A 1205 -31.52 -34.86 -10.53
C CYS A 1205 -32.34 -34.52 -11.79
N PRO A 1206 -31.69 -34.07 -12.90
CA PRO A 1206 -32.34 -33.94 -14.20
C PRO A 1206 -32.86 -35.29 -14.74
N ASP A 1207 -33.97 -35.28 -15.48
CA ASP A 1207 -34.59 -36.48 -16.08
C ASP A 1207 -33.74 -37.16 -17.18
N THR A 1208 -32.62 -36.54 -17.56
CA THR A 1208 -31.69 -37.01 -18.61
C THR A 1208 -30.60 -37.94 -18.09
N ILE A 1209 -30.46 -38.13 -16.77
CA ILE A 1209 -29.42 -38.95 -16.14
C ILE A 1209 -29.91 -40.40 -15.94
N ASP A 1210 -29.02 -41.37 -16.17
CA ASP A 1210 -29.29 -42.79 -15.98
C ASP A 1210 -29.81 -43.09 -14.54
N PRO A 1211 -30.91 -43.83 -14.37
CA PRO A 1211 -31.43 -44.21 -13.06
C PRO A 1211 -30.38 -44.81 -12.11
N LEU A 1212 -29.42 -45.60 -12.62
CA LEU A 1212 -28.35 -46.19 -11.80
C LEU A 1212 -27.39 -45.14 -11.25
N GLN A 1213 -27.05 -44.14 -12.06
CA GLN A 1213 -26.18 -43.01 -11.68
C GLN A 1213 -26.91 -42.07 -10.71
N SER A 1214 -28.23 -41.85 -10.91
CA SER A 1214 -29.05 -41.04 -10.02
C SER A 1214 -29.05 -41.55 -8.57
N VAL A 1215 -29.03 -42.87 -8.37
CA VAL A 1215 -29.00 -43.50 -7.03
C VAL A 1215 -27.67 -43.25 -6.32
N GLN A 1216 -26.55 -43.24 -7.06
CA GLN A 1216 -25.22 -42.96 -6.50
C GLN A 1216 -25.08 -41.49 -6.09
N ASP A 1217 -25.67 -40.58 -6.86
CA ASP A 1217 -25.58 -39.14 -6.63
C ASP A 1217 -26.48 -38.64 -5.48
N ILE A 1218 -27.46 -39.44 -5.00
CA ILE A 1218 -28.25 -39.12 -3.79
C ILE A 1218 -27.32 -38.90 -2.57
N SER A 1219 -26.27 -39.71 -2.45
CA SER A 1219 -25.30 -39.60 -1.34
C SER A 1219 -24.50 -38.30 -1.43
N LYS A 1220 -24.07 -37.92 -2.64
CA LYS A 1220 -23.27 -36.71 -2.91
C LYS A 1220 -24.09 -35.43 -2.81
N THR A 1221 -25.33 -35.44 -3.30
CA THR A 1221 -26.26 -34.29 -3.18
C THR A 1221 -26.59 -33.99 -1.73
N THR A 1222 -26.84 -35.03 -0.91
CA THR A 1222 -27.05 -34.89 0.53
C THR A 1222 -25.80 -34.33 1.23
N ALA A 1223 -24.63 -34.89 0.93
CA ALA A 1223 -23.36 -34.41 1.49
C ALA A 1223 -23.03 -32.96 1.08
N CYS A 1224 -23.41 -32.54 -0.13
CA CYS A 1224 -23.25 -31.16 -0.60
C CYS A 1224 -24.03 -30.17 0.28
N VAL A 1225 -25.31 -30.46 0.52
CA VAL A 1225 -26.18 -29.60 1.36
C VAL A 1225 -25.72 -29.62 2.82
N GLU A 1226 -25.31 -30.77 3.36
CA GLU A 1226 -24.76 -30.88 4.71
C GLU A 1226 -23.48 -30.03 4.87
N LEU A 1227 -22.58 -30.07 3.89
CA LEU A 1227 -21.35 -29.29 3.87
C LEU A 1227 -21.64 -27.79 3.91
N ILE A 1228 -22.62 -27.32 3.13
CA ILE A 1228 -23.03 -25.90 3.12
C ILE A 1228 -23.58 -25.49 4.50
N ILE A 1229 -24.46 -26.30 5.11
CA ILE A 1229 -25.05 -26.01 6.43
C ILE A 1229 -23.96 -26.00 7.51
N CYS A 1230 -23.06 -26.98 7.53
CA CYS A 1230 -21.98 -27.09 8.52
C CYS A 1230 -21.01 -25.90 8.45
N GLU A 1231 -20.59 -25.51 7.24
CA GLU A 1231 -19.70 -24.36 7.06
C GLU A 1231 -20.35 -23.05 7.51
N GLN A 1232 -21.63 -22.83 7.18
CA GLN A 1232 -22.35 -21.63 7.62
C GLN A 1232 -22.63 -21.65 9.13
N MET A 1233 -22.91 -22.82 9.72
CA MET A 1233 -23.05 -22.97 11.16
C MET A 1233 -21.74 -22.67 11.90
N ASN A 1234 -20.58 -23.08 11.37
CA ASN A 1234 -19.28 -22.76 11.94
C ASN A 1234 -19.02 -21.25 11.93
N LYS A 1235 -19.27 -20.58 10.79
CA LYS A 1235 -19.19 -19.11 10.68
C LYS A 1235 -20.10 -18.41 11.67
N TYR A 1236 -21.32 -18.92 11.87
CA TYR A 1236 -22.28 -18.39 12.84
C TYR A 1236 -21.80 -18.57 14.30
N LYS A 1237 -21.34 -19.77 14.68
CA LYS A 1237 -20.83 -20.06 16.04
C LYS A 1237 -19.62 -19.21 16.41
N VAL A 1238 -18.71 -18.97 15.47
CA VAL A 1238 -17.56 -18.07 15.68
C VAL A 1238 -18.03 -16.65 15.99
N ARG A 1239 -18.96 -16.10 15.18
CA ARG A 1239 -19.53 -14.78 15.42
C ARG A 1239 -20.29 -14.69 16.75
N LEU A 1240 -21.00 -15.75 17.14
CA LEU A 1240 -21.73 -15.78 18.42
C LEU A 1240 -20.77 -15.82 19.63
N LYS A 1241 -19.65 -16.55 19.53
CA LYS A 1241 -18.59 -16.54 20.56
C LYS A 1241 -18.01 -15.14 20.73
N ASP A 1242 -17.75 -14.43 19.64
CA ASP A 1242 -17.27 -13.05 19.69
C ASP A 1242 -18.26 -12.13 20.43
N ILE A 1243 -19.56 -12.27 20.15
CA ILE A 1243 -20.63 -11.54 20.84
C ILE A 1243 -20.67 -11.90 22.33
N ASN A 1244 -20.62 -13.18 22.69
CA ASN A 1244 -20.62 -13.62 24.09
C ASN A 1244 -19.39 -13.15 24.87
N THR A 1245 -18.21 -13.07 24.24
CA THR A 1245 -17.03 -12.43 24.87
C THR A 1245 -17.22 -10.95 25.11
N LEU A 1246 -17.94 -10.25 24.23
CA LEU A 1246 -18.26 -8.84 24.40
C LEU A 1246 -19.28 -8.64 25.53
N GLU A 1247 -20.32 -9.46 25.60
CA GLU A 1247 -21.31 -9.43 26.69
C GLU A 1247 -20.72 -9.85 28.05
N PHE A 1248 -19.83 -10.85 28.08
CA PHE A 1248 -19.09 -11.21 29.30
C PHE A 1248 -18.18 -10.07 29.76
N ALA A 1249 -17.52 -9.37 28.84
CA ALA A 1249 -16.73 -8.19 29.17
C ALA A 1249 -17.61 -7.05 29.71
N GLU A 1250 -18.82 -6.87 29.18
CA GLU A 1250 -19.81 -5.91 29.68
C GLU A 1250 -20.28 -6.28 31.10
N ASN A 1251 -20.65 -7.54 31.34
CA ASN A 1251 -21.11 -8.02 32.64
C ASN A 1251 -20.00 -7.94 33.70
N LYS A 1252 -18.76 -8.26 33.34
CA LYS A 1252 -17.59 -8.10 34.21
C LYS A 1252 -17.33 -6.62 34.54
N ALA A 1253 -17.54 -5.71 33.58
CA ALA A 1253 -17.44 -4.27 33.82
C ALA A 1253 -18.57 -3.76 34.72
N LYS A 1254 -19.81 -4.22 34.53
CA LYS A 1254 -20.96 -3.95 35.41
C LYS A 1254 -20.69 -4.41 36.83
N CYS A 1255 -20.29 -5.66 37.06
CA CYS A 1255 -19.98 -6.18 38.40
C CYS A 1255 -18.89 -5.37 39.12
N ARG A 1256 -17.85 -4.96 38.39
CA ARG A 1256 -16.76 -4.14 38.93
C ARG A 1256 -17.22 -2.73 39.31
N LEU A 1257 -18.11 -2.14 38.50
CA LEU A 1257 -18.75 -0.86 38.81
C LEU A 1257 -19.70 -0.94 40.01
N THR A 1258 -20.41 -2.05 40.19
CA THR A 1258 -21.25 -2.29 41.37
C THR A 1258 -20.42 -2.44 42.64
N LEU A 1259 -19.27 -3.11 42.57
CA LEU A 1259 -18.28 -3.21 43.65
C LEU A 1259 -17.70 -1.84 44.02
N ILE A 1260 -17.33 -1.04 43.02
CA ILE A 1260 -16.82 0.32 43.24
C ILE A 1260 -17.89 1.22 43.85
N ARG A 1261 -19.15 1.15 43.37
CA ARG A 1261 -20.27 1.86 44.00
C ARG A 1261 -20.51 1.44 45.44
N ARG A 1262 -20.45 0.15 45.77
CA ARG A 1262 -20.56 -0.33 47.16
C ARG A 1262 -19.41 0.17 48.03
N SER A 1263 -18.19 0.28 47.49
CA SER A 1263 -17.04 0.84 48.21
C SER A 1263 -17.15 2.36 48.44
N MET A 1264 -17.77 3.09 47.50
CA MET A 1264 -18.04 4.53 47.63
C MET A 1264 -19.20 4.83 48.59
N VAL A 1265 -20.22 3.97 48.64
CA VAL A 1265 -21.33 4.12 49.61
C VAL A 1265 -20.87 3.82 51.04
N ARG A 1266 -19.96 2.85 51.24
CA ARG A 1266 -19.35 2.60 52.56
C ARG A 1266 -18.40 3.70 53.04
N SER A 1267 -17.83 4.49 52.14
CA SER A 1267 -16.97 5.62 52.53
C SER A 1267 -17.79 6.86 52.92
N ASN A 1268 -19.00 7.02 52.39
CA ASN A 1268 -19.90 8.11 52.77
C ASN A 1268 -20.73 7.82 54.04
N SER A 1269 -20.85 6.56 54.49
CA SER A 1269 -21.57 6.21 55.73
C SER A 1269 -20.68 6.19 56.98
N MET A 1270 -19.40 6.56 56.87
CA MET A 1270 -18.49 6.78 58.01
C MET A 1270 -18.28 8.28 58.29
N THR A 1271 -19.03 9.14 57.60
CA THR A 1271 -19.02 10.59 57.75
C THR A 1271 -20.44 11.14 57.90
N ASP A 1272 -21.23 10.48 58.74
CA ASP A 1272 -22.41 11.04 59.43
C ASP A 1272 -22.30 10.68 60.91
#